data_AF-A0A3N5IZA2-F1
#
_entry.id   AF-A0A3N5IZA2-F1
#
_cell.length_a   1.000
_cell.length_b   1.000
_cell.length_c   1.000
_cell.angle_alpha   90.00
_cell.angle_beta   90.00
_cell.angle_gamma   90.00
#
_symmetry.space_group_name_H-M   'P 1'
#
loop_
_entity.id
_entity.type
_entity.pdbx_description
1 polymer ?
#
loop_
_entity_poly.entity_id
_entity_poly.type
_entity_poly.pdbx_seq_one_letter_code
_entity_poly.pdbx_strand_id
1 'polypeptide(L)'
;MILKNEQKYRSWVEVDLDNFSGNLQEIRRLIGDGVDFMQTVKADAYGHGAIEISHAALRSGARMLGVANADEGIQLRVSGIEAPIVILGPSTLSEIPDIIKYHLTPSVSDAGFALALEEQLVRAFRTLSVHVEVDTGMGRGGTMHSEAVDLIQHIKTLPHITLEGLFSHFASSEMMTPYNDQQWQLFSGLLAELHRMGINIPIRHMDNSGAILNYPTLKLEMARPGIMTYGIYPSEETKGKAALAPVMSFKTTIVLIKEFPKGYGIGYNRTYITKDKTRVATIPVGYGDGYPFILSNQGEALIRGRRAPVIGRVSMDMCTLDVTHIPDCKVGDEVVLLGRQQDEYISANEIAAKAKTISYEVLCALGKRAPRIFLQKGKTDAVEPRLRRIFVPGEEKSIARIDNIIRHYLQTRTRNEELGDAIYYEMFETLFGKEDRQLELRSSFRYDITIAQLPEVAEHRRRADAYFQLRTHVEYKKTIRSDIFMIGCASDSLQLAALIEDEHCEYRWILGGDDLVIERDFTVEKMRIDGRDIPIIEAKKTERGYEVWCGSDALKSKINTEVKIEIEILTKKAKSNRTYAAYLLYPTRGLEINFNYENANLKNVRAESFFAGRHPQAVVHASRGKSIKIKISSEEWIFPTSGVIFIWDV
;
A
#
# COMPACT_ATOMS: atom_id res chain seq x y z
N MET A 1 -34.65 5.97 8.38
CA MET A 1 -35.20 6.32 7.05
C MET A 1 -34.31 7.41 6.46
N ILE A 2 -33.84 7.21 5.21
CA ILE A 2 -33.70 8.17 4.10
C ILE A 2 -32.74 7.51 3.08
N LEU A 3 -33.32 6.71 2.18
CA LEU A 3 -32.83 6.50 0.81
C LEU A 3 -33.97 6.91 -0.15
N LYS A 4 -34.66 8.01 0.20
CA LYS A 4 -35.70 8.63 -0.63
C LYS A 4 -35.17 9.95 -1.16
N ASN A 5 -34.23 9.85 -2.08
CA ASN A 5 -34.11 10.66 -3.30
C ASN A 5 -32.82 10.24 -4.01
N GLU A 6 -32.96 9.78 -5.25
CA GLU A 6 -31.94 9.18 -6.13
C GLU A 6 -31.59 7.71 -5.83
N GLN A 7 -32.45 6.82 -6.34
CA GLN A 7 -32.25 5.37 -6.40
C GLN A 7 -31.05 5.06 -7.35
N LYS A 8 -29.83 5.18 -6.83
CA LYS A 8 -28.59 5.20 -7.62
C LYS A 8 -28.12 3.81 -8.08
N TYR A 9 -28.60 2.73 -7.46
CA TYR A 9 -28.12 1.36 -7.70
C TYR A 9 -29.28 0.39 -7.95
N ARG A 10 -29.06 -0.61 -8.81
CA ARG A 10 -30.05 -1.67 -9.11
C ARG A 10 -30.23 -2.63 -7.92
N SER A 11 -29.15 -2.92 -7.21
CA SER A 11 -29.08 -3.71 -5.99
C SER A 11 -27.93 -3.19 -5.14
N TRP A 12 -27.93 -3.45 -3.84
CA TRP A 12 -26.89 -3.02 -2.91
C TRP A 12 -26.84 -3.91 -1.68
N VAL A 13 -25.71 -3.89 -0.99
CA VAL A 13 -25.51 -4.56 0.30
C VAL A 13 -25.37 -3.49 1.38
N GLU A 14 -26.20 -3.52 2.40
CA GLU A 14 -26.03 -2.72 3.61
C GLU A 14 -25.20 -3.50 4.64
N VAL A 15 -24.23 -2.83 5.26
CA VAL A 15 -23.33 -3.40 6.28
C VAL A 15 -23.41 -2.53 7.53
N ASP A 16 -24.05 -3.04 8.58
CA ASP A 16 -24.30 -2.32 9.83
C ASP A 16 -23.09 -2.43 10.78
N LEU A 17 -22.28 -1.38 10.83
CA LEU A 17 -21.07 -1.33 11.64
C LEU A 17 -21.36 -1.26 13.14
N ASP A 18 -22.56 -0.81 13.54
CA ASP A 18 -22.95 -0.80 14.96
C ASP A 18 -23.28 -2.21 15.42
N ASN A 19 -24.02 -2.99 14.60
CA ASN A 19 -24.25 -4.41 14.87
C ASN A 19 -22.93 -5.19 14.90
N PHE A 20 -22.02 -4.90 13.95
CA PHE A 20 -20.69 -5.52 13.94
C PHE A 20 -19.91 -5.22 15.23
N SER A 21 -19.87 -3.95 15.65
CA SER A 21 -19.21 -3.54 16.89
C SER A 21 -19.86 -4.17 18.13
N GLY A 22 -21.19 -4.28 18.15
CA GLY A 22 -21.92 -4.98 19.22
C GLY A 22 -21.58 -6.47 19.30
N ASN A 23 -21.44 -7.14 18.16
CA ASN A 23 -20.99 -8.53 18.13
C ASN A 23 -19.55 -8.69 18.65
N LEU A 24 -18.66 -7.74 18.35
CA LEU A 24 -17.29 -7.74 18.89
C LEU A 24 -17.27 -7.57 20.41
N GLN A 25 -18.15 -6.73 20.97
CA GLN A 25 -18.31 -6.62 22.42
C GLN A 25 -18.80 -7.93 23.04
N GLU A 26 -19.74 -8.61 22.40
CA GLU A 26 -20.20 -9.93 22.85
C GLU A 26 -19.09 -10.98 22.78
N ILE A 27 -18.26 -10.97 21.73
CA ILE A 27 -17.09 -11.84 21.64
C ILE A 27 -16.12 -11.54 22.79
N ARG A 28 -15.82 -10.27 23.06
CA ARG A 28 -14.94 -9.88 24.16
C ARG A 28 -15.46 -10.38 25.50
N ARG A 29 -16.78 -10.32 25.73
CA ARG A 29 -17.44 -10.88 26.92
C ARG A 29 -17.25 -12.40 27.02
N LEU A 30 -17.32 -13.13 25.90
CA LEU A 30 -17.17 -14.59 25.86
C LEU A 30 -15.73 -15.04 26.09
N ILE A 31 -14.75 -14.43 25.40
CA ILE A 31 -13.34 -14.82 25.49
C ILE A 31 -12.68 -14.28 26.78
N GLY A 32 -13.16 -13.15 27.30
CA GLY A 32 -12.65 -12.49 28.52
C GLY A 32 -11.52 -11.50 28.24
N ASP A 33 -11.22 -10.64 29.22
CA ASP A 33 -10.31 -9.50 29.02
C ASP A 33 -8.82 -9.86 28.90
N GLY A 34 -8.44 -11.06 29.35
CA GLY A 34 -7.07 -11.57 29.25
C GLY A 34 -6.75 -12.28 27.92
N VAL A 35 -7.71 -12.34 26.99
CA VAL A 35 -7.56 -13.06 25.70
C VAL A 35 -7.72 -12.07 24.55
N ASP A 36 -6.72 -12.01 23.68
CA ASP A 36 -6.75 -11.20 22.47
C ASP A 36 -7.64 -11.83 21.39
N PHE A 37 -7.95 -11.09 20.33
CA PHE A 37 -8.58 -11.68 19.15
C PHE A 37 -7.98 -11.17 17.86
N MET A 38 -7.90 -12.07 16.89
CA MET A 38 -7.60 -11.78 15.50
C MET A 38 -8.90 -11.77 14.71
N GLN A 39 -9.28 -10.61 14.17
CA GLN A 39 -10.46 -10.54 13.32
C GLN A 39 -10.14 -11.17 11.96
N THR A 40 -10.87 -12.23 11.59
CA THR A 40 -10.72 -12.81 10.25
C THR A 40 -11.50 -11.99 9.23
N VAL A 41 -10.79 -11.41 8.26
CA VAL A 41 -11.33 -10.56 7.18
C VAL A 41 -11.06 -11.13 5.78
N LYS A 42 -10.70 -12.42 5.69
CA LYS A 42 -10.55 -13.14 4.43
C LYS A 42 -11.81 -13.11 3.56
N ALA A 43 -11.63 -13.29 2.25
CA ALA A 43 -12.69 -13.25 1.25
C ALA A 43 -13.53 -11.96 1.33
N ASP A 44 -12.85 -10.81 1.34
CA ASP A 44 -13.47 -9.48 1.46
C ASP A 44 -14.33 -9.31 2.72
N ALA A 45 -13.80 -9.74 3.88
CA ALA A 45 -14.54 -9.87 5.13
C ALA A 45 -15.85 -10.65 4.95
N TYR A 46 -15.77 -11.82 4.34
CA TYR A 46 -16.92 -12.68 4.06
C TYR A 46 -17.98 -11.93 3.21
N GLY A 47 -17.53 -11.13 2.26
CA GLY A 47 -18.36 -10.27 1.41
C GLY A 47 -18.87 -8.97 2.05
N HIS A 48 -18.48 -8.63 3.28
CA HIS A 48 -18.91 -7.39 3.95
C HIS A 48 -18.05 -6.17 3.57
N GLY A 49 -16.88 -6.36 2.96
CA GLY A 49 -15.92 -5.30 2.64
C GLY A 49 -14.77 -5.26 3.65
N ALA A 50 -13.60 -5.74 3.24
CA ALA A 50 -12.49 -6.01 4.14
C ALA A 50 -11.91 -4.77 4.81
N ILE A 51 -11.82 -3.64 4.11
CA ILE A 51 -11.14 -2.43 4.60
C ILE A 51 -11.92 -1.83 5.77
N GLU A 52 -13.22 -1.59 5.59
CA GLU A 52 -14.07 -0.95 6.60
C GLU A 52 -14.28 -1.85 7.81
N ILE A 53 -14.47 -3.15 7.59
CA ILE A 53 -14.55 -4.14 8.67
C ILE A 53 -13.24 -4.20 9.46
N SER A 54 -12.09 -4.18 8.78
CA SER A 54 -10.78 -4.16 9.44
C SER A 54 -10.62 -2.93 10.32
N HIS A 55 -10.92 -1.74 9.82
CA HIS A 55 -10.88 -0.53 10.64
C HIS A 55 -11.84 -0.57 11.83
N ALA A 56 -13.06 -1.10 11.65
CA ALA A 56 -14.01 -1.25 12.74
C ALA A 56 -13.53 -2.25 13.81
N ALA A 57 -12.93 -3.36 13.38
CA ALA A 57 -12.38 -4.38 14.27
C ALA A 57 -11.17 -3.86 15.06
N LEU A 58 -10.23 -3.19 14.39
CA LEU A 58 -9.05 -2.60 15.05
C LEU A 58 -9.45 -1.54 16.08
N ARG A 59 -10.42 -0.66 15.76
CA ARG A 59 -10.98 0.30 16.74
C ARG A 59 -11.68 -0.38 17.92
N SER A 60 -12.16 -1.61 17.73
CA SER A 60 -12.82 -2.41 18.76
C SER A 60 -11.86 -3.33 19.51
N GLY A 61 -10.55 -3.19 19.30
CA GLY A 61 -9.52 -3.90 20.05
C GLY A 61 -9.01 -5.19 19.40
N ALA A 62 -9.25 -5.43 18.12
CA ALA A 62 -8.60 -6.54 17.41
C ALA A 62 -7.08 -6.35 17.45
N ARG A 63 -6.35 -7.36 17.93
CA ARG A 63 -4.88 -7.33 17.98
C ARG A 63 -4.27 -7.47 16.59
N MET A 64 -4.87 -8.34 15.78
CA MET A 64 -4.39 -8.71 14.45
C MET A 64 -5.57 -8.89 13.48
N LEU A 65 -5.26 -8.92 12.19
CA LEU A 65 -6.20 -9.28 11.13
C LEU A 65 -5.77 -10.58 10.47
N GLY A 66 -6.73 -11.45 10.15
CA GLY A 66 -6.49 -12.72 9.46
C GLY A 66 -7.01 -12.69 8.02
N VAL A 67 -6.15 -12.91 7.04
CA VAL A 67 -6.47 -12.97 5.60
C VAL A 67 -6.15 -14.36 5.03
N ALA A 68 -6.62 -14.67 3.82
CA ALA A 68 -6.38 -15.97 3.19
C ALA A 68 -5.04 -16.05 2.44
N ASN A 69 -4.59 -14.95 1.84
CA ASN A 69 -3.40 -14.90 0.97
C ASN A 69 -2.73 -13.51 1.02
N ALA A 70 -1.58 -13.37 0.33
CA ALA A 70 -0.84 -12.12 0.30
C ALA A 70 -1.65 -10.98 -0.35
N ASP A 71 -2.36 -11.23 -1.46
CA ASP A 71 -3.14 -10.20 -2.17
C ASP A 71 -4.15 -9.49 -1.27
N GLU A 72 -4.87 -10.25 -0.42
CA GLU A 72 -5.80 -9.68 0.56
C GLU A 72 -5.05 -8.83 1.60
N GLY A 73 -3.88 -9.27 2.07
CA GLY A 73 -3.05 -8.51 2.99
C GLY A 73 -2.51 -7.21 2.38
N ILE A 74 -2.05 -7.27 1.12
CA ILE A 74 -1.60 -6.11 0.35
C ILE A 74 -2.74 -5.10 0.21
N GLN A 75 -3.96 -5.56 -0.09
CA GLN A 75 -5.11 -4.67 -0.19
C GLN A 75 -5.34 -3.86 1.09
N LEU A 76 -5.19 -4.49 2.26
CA LEU A 76 -5.32 -3.82 3.55
C LEU A 76 -4.16 -2.83 3.78
N ARG A 77 -2.92 -3.23 3.50
CA ARG A 77 -1.72 -2.39 3.63
C ARG A 77 -1.80 -1.13 2.77
N VAL A 78 -2.13 -1.28 1.49
CA VAL A 78 -2.30 -0.15 0.54
C VAL A 78 -3.46 0.76 0.96
N SER A 79 -4.40 0.27 1.76
CA SER A 79 -5.49 1.08 2.33
C SER A 79 -5.11 1.79 3.64
N GLY A 80 -3.86 1.71 4.07
CA GLY A 80 -3.34 2.37 5.27
C GLY A 80 -3.49 1.58 6.57
N ILE A 81 -3.72 0.27 6.51
CA ILE A 81 -3.76 -0.58 7.71
C ILE A 81 -2.33 -0.96 8.11
N GLU A 82 -1.92 -0.53 9.31
CA GLU A 82 -0.59 -0.78 9.87
C GLU A 82 -0.55 -1.95 10.86
N ALA A 83 -1.70 -2.39 11.40
CA ALA A 83 -1.77 -3.49 12.36
C ALA A 83 -1.23 -4.81 11.78
N PRO A 84 -0.78 -5.79 12.61
CA PRO A 84 -0.32 -7.08 12.09
C PRO A 84 -1.39 -7.80 11.27
N ILE A 85 -0.98 -8.32 10.11
CA ILE A 85 -1.84 -9.08 9.20
C ILE A 85 -1.24 -10.46 9.03
N VAL A 86 -1.97 -11.48 9.46
CA VAL A 86 -1.56 -12.88 9.37
C VAL A 86 -2.24 -13.54 8.18
N ILE A 87 -1.44 -14.14 7.30
CA ILE A 87 -1.93 -15.00 6.21
C ILE A 87 -2.20 -16.37 6.83
N LEU A 88 -3.46 -16.77 6.89
CA LEU A 88 -3.90 -17.99 7.58
C LEU A 88 -3.72 -19.28 6.78
N GLY A 89 -3.52 -19.17 5.46
CA GLY A 89 -3.22 -20.31 4.60
C GLY A 89 -1.71 -20.45 4.35
N PRO A 90 -1.25 -21.64 3.92
CA PRO A 90 0.11 -21.80 3.41
C PRO A 90 0.35 -20.87 2.22
N SER A 91 1.37 -20.03 2.32
CA SER A 91 1.78 -19.14 1.23
C SER A 91 2.62 -19.88 0.19
N THR A 92 2.53 -19.44 -1.06
CA THR A 92 3.37 -19.93 -2.14
C THR A 92 4.74 -19.23 -2.11
N LEU A 93 5.76 -19.86 -2.70
CA LEU A 93 7.10 -19.25 -2.79
C LEU A 93 7.10 -17.92 -3.56
N SER A 94 6.20 -17.77 -4.54
CA SER A 94 6.07 -16.52 -5.30
C SER A 94 5.45 -15.38 -4.51
N GLU A 95 4.77 -15.65 -3.38
CA GLU A 95 4.23 -14.62 -2.50
C GLU A 95 5.30 -14.03 -1.55
N ILE A 96 6.46 -14.69 -1.37
CA ILE A 96 7.50 -14.25 -0.44
C ILE A 96 7.95 -12.80 -0.67
N PRO A 97 8.24 -12.34 -1.90
CA PRO A 97 8.63 -10.94 -2.13
C PRO A 97 7.58 -9.94 -1.64
N ASP A 98 6.30 -10.21 -1.89
CA ASP A 98 5.21 -9.34 -1.44
C ASP A 98 4.99 -9.41 0.07
N ILE A 99 5.10 -10.60 0.67
CA ILE A 99 5.05 -10.80 2.13
C ILE A 99 6.11 -9.92 2.83
N ILE A 100 7.35 -9.91 2.33
CA ILE A 100 8.45 -9.11 2.87
C ILE A 100 8.23 -7.61 2.62
N LYS A 101 7.85 -7.25 1.39
CA LYS A 101 7.62 -5.85 0.97
C LYS A 101 6.56 -5.18 1.84
N TYR A 102 5.43 -5.86 2.01
CA TYR A 102 4.25 -5.34 2.71
C TYR A 102 4.17 -5.74 4.20
N HIS A 103 5.22 -6.37 4.73
CA HIS A 103 5.32 -6.78 6.14
C HIS A 103 4.07 -7.55 6.61
N LEU A 104 3.78 -8.64 5.90
CA LEU A 104 2.70 -9.59 6.23
C LEU A 104 3.30 -10.75 7.03
N THR A 105 2.57 -11.28 8.01
CA THR A 105 3.00 -12.44 8.81
C THR A 105 2.52 -13.72 8.14
N PRO A 106 3.40 -14.54 7.51
CA PRO A 106 2.96 -15.77 6.87
C PRO A 106 2.73 -16.89 7.88
N SER A 107 1.85 -17.83 7.50
CA SER A 107 1.77 -19.14 8.15
C SER A 107 2.81 -20.08 7.55
N VAL A 108 3.62 -20.71 8.39
CA VAL A 108 4.66 -21.68 8.00
C VAL A 108 4.18 -23.08 8.34
N SER A 109 4.17 -23.97 7.34
CA SER A 109 3.73 -25.37 7.48
C SER A 109 4.85 -26.38 7.20
N ASP A 110 5.97 -25.96 6.62
CA ASP A 110 7.09 -26.83 6.26
C ASP A 110 8.42 -26.08 6.28
N ALA A 111 9.52 -26.84 6.37
CA ALA A 111 10.87 -26.30 6.45
C ALA A 111 11.35 -25.67 5.13
N GLY A 112 10.86 -26.17 3.99
CA GLY A 112 11.24 -25.66 2.67
C GLY A 112 10.79 -24.21 2.47
N PHE A 113 9.55 -23.90 2.82
CA PHE A 113 9.04 -22.53 2.82
C PHE A 113 9.81 -21.64 3.80
N ALA A 114 10.09 -22.13 5.03
CA ALA A 114 10.85 -21.38 6.04
C ALA A 114 12.25 -20.99 5.55
N LEU A 115 12.96 -21.92 4.91
CA LEU A 115 14.29 -21.68 4.34
C LEU A 115 14.27 -20.68 3.19
N ALA A 116 13.29 -20.80 2.28
CA ALA A 116 13.14 -19.86 1.18
C ALA A 116 12.82 -18.43 1.67
N LEU A 117 12.01 -18.32 2.73
CA LEU A 117 11.71 -17.03 3.37
C LEU A 117 12.95 -16.43 4.01
N GLU A 118 13.72 -17.22 4.78
CA GLU A 118 14.98 -16.78 5.39
C GLU A 118 15.96 -16.25 4.34
N GLU A 119 16.15 -16.97 3.22
CA GLU A 119 17.06 -16.55 2.15
C GLU A 119 16.68 -15.17 1.58
N GLN A 120 15.39 -14.91 1.38
CA GLN A 120 14.93 -13.62 0.87
C GLN A 120 15.01 -12.52 1.94
N LEU A 121 14.78 -12.83 3.21
CA LEU A 121 14.93 -11.89 4.32
C LEU A 121 16.39 -11.43 4.48
N VAL A 122 17.35 -12.36 4.36
CA VAL A 122 18.79 -12.05 4.34
C VAL A 122 19.12 -11.06 3.22
N ARG A 123 18.65 -11.31 2.00
CA ARG A 123 18.89 -10.43 0.84
C ARG A 123 18.24 -9.06 0.99
N ALA A 124 17.09 -9.00 1.66
CA ALA A 124 16.35 -7.77 1.91
C ALA A 124 16.82 -7.00 3.15
N PHE A 125 17.76 -7.55 3.93
CA PHE A 125 18.19 -7.02 5.23
C PHE A 125 17.00 -6.74 6.17
N ARG A 126 16.02 -7.65 6.19
CA ARG A 126 14.80 -7.54 7.00
C ARG A 126 14.61 -8.74 7.90
N THR A 127 13.81 -8.55 8.94
CA THR A 127 13.32 -9.63 9.80
C THR A 127 11.79 -9.67 9.72
N LEU A 128 11.21 -10.85 9.98
CA LEU A 128 9.78 -11.04 9.89
C LEU A 128 9.27 -12.04 10.93
N SER A 129 8.13 -11.72 11.52
CA SER A 129 7.39 -12.65 12.37
C SER A 129 6.70 -13.71 11.52
N VAL A 130 6.60 -14.93 12.05
CA VAL A 130 5.83 -16.03 11.45
C VAL A 130 4.93 -16.70 12.47
N HIS A 131 3.84 -17.28 11.98
CA HIS A 131 3.01 -18.20 12.75
C HIS A 131 3.19 -19.61 12.21
N VAL A 132 3.36 -20.62 13.05
CA VAL A 132 3.38 -22.02 12.60
C VAL A 132 1.96 -22.58 12.68
N GLU A 133 1.45 -23.10 11.56
CA GLU A 133 0.20 -23.86 11.54
C GLU A 133 0.51 -25.33 11.82
N VAL A 134 -0.26 -25.95 12.72
CA VAL A 134 -0.15 -27.37 13.06
C VAL A 134 -1.46 -28.08 12.73
N ASP A 135 -1.37 -29.13 11.93
CA ASP A 135 -2.50 -29.99 11.66
C ASP A 135 -2.69 -30.99 12.80
N THR A 136 -3.80 -30.83 13.52
CA THR A 136 -4.23 -31.72 14.62
C THR A 136 -5.42 -32.60 14.22
N GLY A 137 -5.85 -32.54 12.96
CA GLY A 137 -7.00 -33.30 12.46
C GLY A 137 -7.90 -32.55 11.47
N MET A 138 -7.53 -31.35 11.00
CA MET A 138 -8.27 -30.66 9.94
C MET A 138 -7.96 -31.28 8.56
N GLY A 139 -6.74 -31.79 8.36
CA GLY A 139 -6.31 -32.43 7.11
C GLY A 139 -6.19 -31.45 5.94
N ARG A 140 -5.85 -30.18 6.20
CA ARG A 140 -5.88 -29.11 5.18
C ARG A 140 -4.55 -28.39 4.98
N GLY A 141 -3.92 -27.99 6.08
CA GLY A 141 -2.73 -27.15 6.11
C GLY A 141 -2.06 -27.28 7.48
N GLY A 142 -0.83 -26.77 7.58
CA GLY A 142 0.01 -26.97 8.75
C GLY A 142 0.90 -28.19 8.67
N THR A 143 1.97 -28.14 9.46
CA THR A 143 2.83 -29.31 9.70
C THR A 143 2.07 -30.35 10.50
N MET A 144 2.35 -31.64 10.30
CA MET A 144 1.74 -32.68 11.12
C MET A 144 2.12 -32.47 12.59
N HIS A 145 1.17 -32.63 13.52
CA HIS A 145 1.45 -32.47 14.95
C HIS A 145 2.64 -33.31 15.46
N SER A 146 2.93 -34.45 14.82
CA SER A 146 4.08 -35.32 15.13
C SER A 146 5.43 -34.76 14.66
N GLU A 147 5.43 -33.83 13.71
CA GLU A 147 6.62 -33.21 13.10
C GLU A 147 6.81 -31.75 13.56
N ALA A 148 5.81 -31.21 14.27
CA ALA A 148 5.78 -29.80 14.66
C ALA A 148 6.95 -29.37 15.53
N VAL A 149 7.41 -30.23 16.44
CA VAL A 149 8.57 -29.94 17.30
C VAL A 149 9.83 -29.73 16.46
N ASP A 150 10.09 -30.63 15.51
CA ASP A 150 11.27 -30.56 14.64
C ASP A 150 11.24 -29.30 13.76
N LEU A 151 10.09 -28.96 13.18
CA LEU A 151 9.92 -27.74 12.39
C LEU A 151 10.16 -26.49 13.24
N ILE A 152 9.58 -26.42 14.45
CA ILE A 152 9.74 -25.28 15.36
C ILE A 152 11.20 -25.11 15.76
N GLN A 153 11.89 -26.20 16.08
CA GLN A 153 13.32 -26.16 16.39
C GLN A 153 14.13 -25.67 15.20
N HIS A 154 13.80 -26.12 13.98
CA HIS A 154 14.46 -25.67 12.77
C HIS A 154 14.26 -24.17 12.52
N ILE A 155 13.03 -23.67 12.64
CA ILE A 155 12.71 -22.24 12.47
C ILE A 155 13.50 -21.38 13.47
N LYS A 156 13.67 -21.84 14.71
CA LYS A 156 14.47 -21.12 15.72
C LYS A 156 15.96 -20.98 15.35
N THR A 157 16.47 -21.77 14.41
CA THR A 157 17.85 -21.62 13.91
C THR A 157 17.99 -20.54 12.83
N LEU A 158 16.88 -19.98 12.33
CA LEU A 158 16.84 -19.00 11.25
C LEU A 158 16.83 -17.58 11.85
N PRO A 159 17.92 -16.80 11.75
CA PRO A 159 18.08 -15.56 12.51
C PRO A 159 17.17 -14.40 12.06
N HIS A 160 16.63 -14.42 10.83
CA HIS A 160 15.75 -13.35 10.35
C HIS A 160 14.27 -13.65 10.55
N ILE A 161 13.93 -14.86 11.03
CA ILE A 161 12.57 -15.28 11.31
C ILE A 161 12.32 -15.27 12.81
N THR A 162 11.29 -14.53 13.23
CA THR A 162 10.82 -14.55 14.63
C THR A 162 9.60 -15.45 14.75
N LEU A 163 9.68 -16.52 15.54
CA LEU A 163 8.53 -17.37 15.85
C LEU A 163 7.59 -16.64 16.82
N GLU A 164 6.60 -15.94 16.28
CA GLU A 164 5.63 -15.14 17.02
C GLU A 164 4.43 -15.98 17.48
N GLY A 165 3.94 -16.86 16.61
CA GLY A 165 2.71 -17.59 16.86
C GLY A 165 2.73 -19.08 16.53
N LEU A 166 1.83 -19.82 17.17
CA LEU A 166 1.56 -21.23 16.91
C LEU A 166 0.06 -21.47 16.96
N PHE A 167 -0.50 -22.14 15.96
CA PHE A 167 -1.92 -22.37 15.90
C PHE A 167 -2.34 -23.68 15.27
N SER A 168 -3.56 -24.08 15.60
CA SER A 168 -4.29 -25.16 14.91
C SER A 168 -5.72 -24.74 14.63
N HIS A 169 -6.52 -25.59 14.00
CA HIS A 169 -7.91 -25.31 13.65
C HIS A 169 -8.80 -26.52 13.94
N PHE A 170 -9.88 -26.31 14.69
CA PHE A 170 -10.90 -27.33 14.88
C PHE A 170 -11.64 -27.62 13.58
N ALA A 171 -11.86 -28.90 13.30
CA ALA A 171 -12.53 -29.38 12.10
C ALA A 171 -14.05 -29.40 12.22
N SER A 172 -14.59 -29.51 13.43
CA SER A 172 -16.03 -29.65 13.67
C SER A 172 -16.47 -28.90 14.92
N SER A 173 -15.91 -27.71 15.13
CA SER A 173 -16.17 -26.83 16.27
C SER A 173 -17.63 -26.38 16.43
N GLU A 174 -18.39 -26.44 15.34
CA GLU A 174 -19.81 -26.13 15.24
C GLU A 174 -20.69 -27.08 16.07
N MET A 175 -20.15 -28.24 16.40
CA MET A 175 -20.79 -29.27 17.23
C MET A 175 -19.85 -29.74 18.35
N MET A 176 -20.42 -30.28 19.41
CA MET A 176 -19.63 -30.94 20.46
C MET A 176 -19.35 -32.40 20.08
N THR A 177 -18.10 -32.74 19.79
CA THR A 177 -17.72 -34.07 19.31
C THR A 177 -16.42 -34.56 19.96
N PRO A 178 -16.28 -35.88 20.22
CA PRO A 178 -15.03 -36.44 20.75
C PRO A 178 -13.80 -36.17 19.88
N TYR A 179 -13.99 -35.93 18.58
CA TYR A 179 -12.89 -35.62 17.67
C TYR A 179 -12.27 -34.25 17.99
N ASN A 180 -13.07 -33.25 18.37
CA ASN A 180 -12.53 -31.96 18.79
C ASN A 180 -11.70 -32.11 20.08
N ASP A 181 -12.15 -32.94 21.03
CA ASP A 181 -11.37 -33.22 22.25
C ASP A 181 -10.02 -33.86 21.92
N GLN A 182 -9.97 -34.76 20.93
CA GLN A 182 -8.73 -35.33 20.42
C GLN A 182 -7.83 -34.26 19.79
N GLN A 183 -8.37 -33.37 18.94
CA GLN A 183 -7.59 -32.27 18.36
C GLN A 183 -6.98 -31.38 19.44
N TRP A 184 -7.76 -31.06 20.49
CA TRP A 184 -7.28 -30.29 21.64
C TRP A 184 -6.19 -31.02 22.42
N GLN A 185 -6.34 -32.32 22.68
CA GLN A 185 -5.31 -33.12 23.36
C GLN A 185 -3.98 -33.11 22.60
N LEU A 186 -4.02 -33.23 21.27
CA LEU A 186 -2.83 -33.14 20.42
C LEU A 186 -2.18 -31.75 20.51
N PHE A 187 -2.97 -30.69 20.38
CA PHE A 187 -2.45 -29.32 20.41
C PHE A 187 -1.89 -28.95 21.79
N SER A 188 -2.65 -29.20 22.87
CA SER A 188 -2.23 -28.92 24.24
C SER A 188 -1.04 -29.77 24.68
N GLY A 189 -0.95 -31.03 24.20
CA GLY A 189 0.21 -31.90 24.39
C GLY A 189 1.48 -31.31 23.76
N LEU A 190 1.39 -30.85 22.51
CA LEU A 190 2.49 -30.16 21.82
C LEU A 190 2.92 -28.90 22.58
N LEU A 191 1.98 -28.07 23.03
CA LEU A 191 2.29 -26.87 23.83
C LEU A 191 3.04 -27.21 25.12
N ALA A 192 2.62 -28.28 25.81
CA ALA A 192 3.28 -28.74 27.04
C ALA A 192 4.68 -29.31 26.78
N GLU A 193 4.90 -29.93 25.62
CA GLU A 193 6.22 -30.39 25.18
C GLU A 193 7.17 -29.23 24.88
N LEU A 194 6.74 -28.26 24.07
CA LEU A 194 7.52 -27.06 23.76
C LEU A 194 7.89 -26.29 25.03
N HIS A 195 6.96 -26.16 25.98
CA HIS A 195 7.24 -25.54 27.27
C HIS A 195 8.30 -26.30 28.08
N ARG A 196 8.26 -27.64 28.12
CA ARG A 196 9.29 -28.47 28.78
C ARG A 196 10.68 -28.30 28.14
N MET A 197 10.73 -28.00 26.85
CA MET A 197 11.95 -27.70 26.10
C MET A 197 12.44 -26.26 26.28
N GLY A 198 11.74 -25.43 27.07
CA GLY A 198 12.06 -24.01 27.25
C GLY A 198 11.73 -23.16 26.02
N ILE A 199 10.88 -23.64 25.11
CA ILE A 199 10.41 -22.91 23.94
C ILE A 199 9.13 -22.17 24.31
N ASN A 200 9.24 -20.86 24.50
CA ASN A 200 8.09 -20.00 24.74
C ASN A 200 7.59 -19.38 23.43
N ILE A 201 6.31 -19.55 23.11
CA ILE A 201 5.67 -18.97 21.92
C ILE A 201 4.64 -17.95 22.39
N PRO A 202 4.80 -16.65 22.06
CA PRO A 202 3.97 -15.59 22.64
C PRO A 202 2.49 -15.67 22.31
N ILE A 203 2.12 -16.11 21.10
CA ILE A 203 0.73 -16.10 20.65
C ILE A 203 0.29 -17.50 20.27
N ARG A 204 -0.52 -18.14 21.12
CA ARG A 204 -1.13 -19.44 20.82
C ARG A 204 -2.60 -19.23 20.53
N HIS A 205 -3.10 -19.85 19.47
CA HIS A 205 -4.51 -19.69 19.10
C HIS A 205 -5.08 -20.93 18.42
N MET A 206 -6.34 -21.27 18.71
CA MET A 206 -7.02 -22.41 18.08
C MET A 206 -8.50 -22.11 17.79
N ASP A 207 -9.11 -21.29 18.64
CA ASP A 207 -10.55 -21.09 18.66
C ASP A 207 -11.06 -20.31 17.44
N ASN A 208 -11.91 -20.95 16.65
CA ASN A 208 -12.75 -20.31 15.65
C ASN A 208 -14.12 -19.95 16.29
N SER A 209 -15.08 -19.46 15.50
CA SER A 209 -16.39 -19.06 16.03
C SER A 209 -17.19 -20.19 16.70
N GLY A 210 -17.09 -21.43 16.20
CA GLY A 210 -17.74 -22.57 16.84
C GLY A 210 -17.10 -22.88 18.20
N ALA A 211 -15.77 -22.83 18.26
CA ALA A 211 -15.00 -23.12 19.47
C ALA A 211 -15.29 -22.12 20.59
N ILE A 212 -15.36 -20.82 20.26
CA ILE A 212 -15.72 -19.76 21.21
C ILE A 212 -17.08 -20.03 21.89
N LEU A 213 -18.05 -20.59 21.14
CA LEU A 213 -19.41 -20.83 21.63
C LEU A 213 -19.58 -22.18 22.33
N ASN A 214 -18.88 -23.22 21.86
CA ASN A 214 -19.06 -24.60 22.34
C ASN A 214 -18.02 -25.01 23.40
N TYR A 215 -16.84 -24.39 23.41
CA TYR A 215 -15.72 -24.75 24.28
C TYR A 215 -15.15 -23.54 25.02
N PRO A 216 -15.98 -22.78 25.78
CA PRO A 216 -15.56 -21.51 26.41
C PRO A 216 -14.44 -21.67 27.46
N THR A 217 -14.15 -22.89 27.90
CA THR A 217 -13.06 -23.21 28.82
C THR A 217 -11.71 -23.38 28.14
N LEU A 218 -11.69 -23.64 26.83
CA LEU A 218 -10.45 -23.73 26.05
C LEU A 218 -10.02 -22.31 25.70
N LYS A 219 -9.12 -21.75 26.50
CA LYS A 219 -8.59 -20.39 26.31
C LYS A 219 -7.09 -20.44 26.10
N LEU A 220 -6.67 -19.83 25.02
CA LEU A 220 -5.27 -19.54 24.72
C LEU A 220 -5.08 -18.01 24.73
N GLU A 221 -3.96 -17.51 24.24
CA GLU A 221 -3.66 -16.08 24.21
C GLU A 221 -4.56 -15.32 23.24
N MET A 222 -5.03 -15.97 22.17
CA MET A 222 -5.82 -15.31 21.14
C MET A 222 -6.89 -16.21 20.52
N ALA A 223 -8.07 -15.65 20.27
CA ALA A 223 -9.15 -16.29 19.50
C ALA A 223 -9.22 -15.76 18.06
N ARG A 224 -9.84 -16.51 17.14
CA ARG A 224 -10.02 -16.15 15.73
C ARG A 224 -11.49 -16.11 15.32
N PRO A 225 -12.28 -15.15 15.85
CA PRO A 225 -13.67 -15.01 15.48
C PRO A 225 -13.81 -14.59 14.00
N GLY A 226 -14.76 -15.22 13.31
CA GLY A 226 -15.09 -14.97 11.92
C GLY A 226 -16.59 -14.82 11.76
N ILE A 227 -17.31 -15.89 11.43
CA ILE A 227 -18.75 -15.82 11.09
C ILE A 227 -19.61 -15.17 12.18
N MET A 228 -19.29 -15.40 13.46
CA MET A 228 -20.07 -14.84 14.57
C MET A 228 -19.94 -13.32 14.70
N THR A 229 -18.82 -12.74 14.24
CA THR A 229 -18.61 -11.27 14.22
C THR A 229 -19.61 -10.60 13.29
N TYR A 230 -20.06 -11.32 12.25
CA TYR A 230 -21.04 -10.88 11.28
C TYR A 230 -22.50 -11.17 11.71
N GLY A 231 -22.69 -11.60 12.95
CA GLY A 231 -24.02 -11.81 13.54
C GLY A 231 -24.67 -13.13 13.18
N ILE A 232 -23.87 -14.13 12.80
CA ILE A 232 -24.35 -15.41 12.28
C ILE A 232 -23.80 -16.55 13.14
N TYR A 233 -24.72 -17.39 13.61
CA TYR A 233 -24.35 -18.60 14.36
C TYR A 233 -23.78 -19.65 13.42
N PRO A 234 -22.63 -20.28 13.76
CA PRO A 234 -22.00 -21.32 12.96
C PRO A 234 -22.90 -22.55 12.71
N SER A 235 -23.78 -22.87 13.66
CA SER A 235 -24.73 -23.99 13.58
C SER A 235 -25.99 -23.74 14.39
N GLU A 236 -27.04 -24.53 14.18
CA GLU A 236 -28.24 -24.46 15.02
C GLU A 236 -27.96 -24.83 16.50
N GLU A 237 -26.99 -25.70 16.78
CA GLU A 237 -26.62 -26.07 18.16
C GLU A 237 -25.99 -24.89 18.93
N THR A 238 -25.36 -23.96 18.22
CA THR A 238 -24.77 -22.74 18.82
C THR A 238 -25.77 -21.60 19.01
N LYS A 239 -26.99 -21.73 18.49
CA LYS A 239 -28.00 -20.68 18.51
C LYS A 239 -28.40 -20.31 19.93
N GLY A 240 -28.44 -19.01 20.20
CA GLY A 240 -28.78 -18.48 21.53
C GLY A 240 -27.67 -18.55 22.57
N LYS A 241 -26.48 -19.10 22.26
CA LYS A 241 -25.32 -19.10 23.17
C LYS A 241 -24.63 -17.74 23.31
N ALA A 242 -24.98 -16.78 22.46
CA ALA A 242 -24.44 -15.43 22.44
C ALA A 242 -25.53 -14.45 21.97
N ALA A 243 -25.40 -13.16 22.28
CA ALA A 243 -26.25 -12.11 21.72
C ALA A 243 -25.68 -11.59 20.40
N LEU A 244 -26.07 -12.21 19.27
CA LEU A 244 -25.56 -11.84 17.94
C LEU A 244 -26.60 -11.06 17.13
N ALA A 245 -26.17 -9.95 16.53
CA ALA A 245 -26.97 -9.08 15.66
C ALA A 245 -26.48 -9.16 14.20
N PRO A 246 -27.33 -9.52 13.22
CA PRO A 246 -26.95 -9.61 11.82
C PRO A 246 -26.36 -8.30 11.26
N VAL A 247 -25.23 -8.41 10.56
CA VAL A 247 -24.50 -7.24 10.04
C VAL A 247 -24.90 -6.90 8.59
N MET A 248 -25.16 -7.91 7.76
CA MET A 248 -25.43 -7.72 6.33
C MET A 248 -26.93 -7.69 6.01
N SER A 249 -27.31 -6.86 5.04
CA SER A 249 -28.58 -6.98 4.31
C SER A 249 -28.35 -6.81 2.80
N PHE A 250 -28.90 -7.72 1.98
CA PHE A 250 -28.85 -7.63 0.52
C PHE A 250 -30.20 -7.20 -0.03
N LYS A 251 -30.22 -6.09 -0.76
CA LYS A 251 -31.45 -5.41 -1.16
C LYS A 251 -31.46 -5.03 -2.64
N THR A 252 -32.67 -4.87 -3.16
CA THR A 252 -32.94 -4.41 -4.52
C THR A 252 -34.32 -3.74 -4.57
N THR A 253 -34.81 -3.43 -5.76
CA THR A 253 -36.08 -2.75 -5.98
C THR A 253 -36.83 -3.40 -7.12
N ILE A 254 -38.16 -3.35 -7.07
CA ILE A 254 -39.00 -3.86 -8.15
C ILE A 254 -38.85 -2.98 -9.39
N VAL A 255 -38.50 -3.58 -10.53
CA VAL A 255 -38.34 -2.85 -11.80
C VAL A 255 -39.53 -3.02 -12.74
N LEU A 256 -40.33 -4.07 -12.56
CA LEU A 256 -41.49 -4.34 -13.40
C LEU A 256 -42.51 -5.17 -12.64
N ILE A 257 -43.80 -4.90 -12.85
CA ILE A 257 -44.89 -5.75 -12.39
C ILE A 257 -45.80 -6.07 -13.56
N LYS A 258 -46.17 -7.34 -13.71
CA LYS A 258 -47.09 -7.83 -14.75
C LYS A 258 -48.09 -8.80 -14.17
N GLU A 259 -49.30 -8.83 -14.72
CA GLU A 259 -50.29 -9.88 -14.43
C GLU A 259 -50.21 -10.95 -15.51
N PHE A 260 -50.22 -12.21 -15.10
CA PHE A 260 -50.23 -13.36 -15.99
C PHE A 260 -51.51 -14.18 -15.79
N PRO A 261 -52.15 -14.64 -16.87
CA PRO A 261 -53.31 -15.52 -16.78
C PRO A 261 -52.89 -16.92 -16.30
N LYS A 262 -53.86 -17.70 -15.82
CA LYS A 262 -53.70 -19.12 -15.51
C LYS A 262 -53.09 -19.90 -16.69
N GLY A 263 -52.16 -20.81 -16.42
CA GLY A 263 -51.52 -21.68 -17.41
C GLY A 263 -50.31 -21.05 -18.12
N TYR A 264 -49.94 -19.81 -17.80
CA TYR A 264 -48.78 -19.13 -18.38
C TYR A 264 -47.47 -19.57 -17.72
N GLY A 265 -46.39 -19.71 -18.50
CA GLY A 265 -45.08 -20.12 -18.02
C GLY A 265 -44.16 -18.95 -17.65
N ILE A 266 -43.45 -19.07 -16.53
CA ILE A 266 -42.53 -18.03 -16.01
C ILE A 266 -41.08 -18.55 -16.00
N GLY A 267 -40.16 -17.72 -16.50
CA GLY A 267 -38.72 -17.98 -16.53
C GLY A 267 -38.28 -19.02 -17.56
N TYR A 268 -36.96 -19.29 -17.60
CA TYR A 268 -36.37 -20.27 -18.52
C TYR A 268 -37.00 -21.65 -18.37
N ASN A 269 -37.18 -22.34 -19.50
CA ASN A 269 -37.79 -23.67 -19.63
C ASN A 269 -39.20 -23.78 -19.02
N ARG A 270 -39.87 -22.66 -18.74
CA ARG A 270 -41.24 -22.63 -18.17
C ARG A 270 -41.38 -23.51 -16.92
N THR A 271 -40.35 -23.52 -16.07
CA THR A 271 -40.33 -24.38 -14.86
C THR A 271 -41.41 -24.03 -13.83
N TYR A 272 -41.99 -22.84 -13.93
CA TYR A 272 -43.18 -22.47 -13.18
C TYR A 272 -44.33 -22.20 -14.15
N ILE A 273 -45.47 -22.85 -13.90
CA ILE A 273 -46.73 -22.60 -14.61
C ILE A 273 -47.72 -22.02 -13.59
N THR A 274 -48.25 -20.84 -13.89
CA THR A 274 -49.24 -20.15 -13.06
C THR A 274 -50.50 -21.01 -12.88
N LYS A 275 -50.93 -21.21 -11.64
CA LYS A 275 -52.12 -22.01 -11.31
C LYS A 275 -53.42 -21.20 -11.43
N ASP A 276 -53.33 -19.90 -11.17
CA ASP A 276 -54.40 -18.91 -11.23
C ASP A 276 -53.87 -17.59 -11.80
N LYS A 277 -54.73 -16.55 -11.89
CA LYS A 277 -54.28 -15.20 -12.24
C LYS A 277 -53.20 -14.76 -11.24
N THR A 278 -51.98 -14.59 -11.71
CA THR A 278 -50.79 -14.39 -10.87
C THR A 278 -50.17 -13.03 -11.17
N ARG A 279 -49.94 -12.23 -10.12
CA ARG A 279 -49.24 -10.95 -10.21
C ARG A 279 -47.76 -11.16 -9.93
N VAL A 280 -46.91 -10.81 -10.88
CA VAL A 280 -45.47 -11.14 -10.85
C VAL A 280 -44.65 -9.87 -10.86
N ALA A 281 -43.79 -9.71 -9.86
CA ALA A 281 -42.77 -8.68 -9.81
C ALA A 281 -41.45 -9.19 -10.40
N THR A 282 -40.75 -8.37 -11.15
CA THR A 282 -39.38 -8.63 -11.62
C THR A 282 -38.41 -7.74 -10.84
N ILE A 283 -37.32 -8.33 -10.36
CA ILE A 283 -36.22 -7.64 -9.69
C ILE A 283 -34.91 -7.80 -10.47
N PRO A 284 -34.03 -6.78 -10.49
CA PRO A 284 -32.78 -6.77 -11.25
C PRO A 284 -31.64 -7.42 -10.45
N VAL A 285 -31.87 -8.65 -9.98
CA VAL A 285 -30.89 -9.47 -9.28
C VAL A 285 -30.95 -10.90 -9.80
N GLY A 286 -29.79 -11.48 -10.08
CA GLY A 286 -29.64 -12.88 -10.47
C GLY A 286 -28.38 -13.53 -9.91
N TYR A 287 -28.02 -14.68 -10.48
CA TYR A 287 -26.83 -15.42 -10.04
C TYR A 287 -25.51 -14.71 -10.36
N GLY A 288 -25.49 -13.77 -11.31
CA GLY A 288 -24.36 -12.90 -11.57
C GLY A 288 -24.10 -11.87 -10.47
N ASP A 289 -25.09 -11.62 -9.61
CA ASP A 289 -24.99 -10.76 -8.43
C ASP A 289 -24.72 -11.56 -7.14
N GLY A 290 -24.67 -12.89 -7.24
CA GLY A 290 -24.49 -13.80 -6.11
C GLY A 290 -25.77 -14.43 -5.57
N TYR A 291 -26.95 -14.16 -6.16
CA TYR A 291 -28.19 -14.80 -5.73
C TYR A 291 -28.31 -16.22 -6.34
N PRO A 292 -28.19 -17.31 -5.55
CA PRO A 292 -27.91 -18.63 -6.09
C PRO A 292 -28.99 -19.15 -7.07
N PHE A 293 -28.55 -19.72 -8.20
CA PHE A 293 -29.45 -20.34 -9.18
C PHE A 293 -30.32 -21.43 -8.55
N ILE A 294 -29.77 -22.17 -7.58
CA ILE A 294 -30.47 -23.23 -6.86
C ILE A 294 -31.75 -22.72 -6.17
N LEU A 295 -31.87 -21.43 -5.86
CA LEU A 295 -33.07 -20.84 -5.26
C LEU A 295 -34.24 -20.69 -6.25
N SER A 296 -34.09 -21.10 -7.51
CA SER A 296 -35.18 -21.17 -8.48
C SER A 296 -36.38 -21.97 -7.92
N ASN A 297 -37.57 -21.36 -7.91
CA ASN A 297 -38.81 -21.93 -7.36
C ASN A 297 -38.82 -22.26 -5.84
N GLN A 298 -37.82 -21.83 -5.06
CA GLN A 298 -37.78 -22.11 -3.62
C GLN A 298 -37.22 -20.96 -2.76
N GLY A 299 -36.55 -19.98 -3.38
CA GLY A 299 -36.13 -18.75 -2.72
C GLY A 299 -37.31 -17.86 -2.37
N GLU A 300 -37.06 -16.89 -1.50
CA GLU A 300 -38.05 -15.91 -1.08
C GLU A 300 -37.38 -14.54 -0.95
N ALA A 301 -38.19 -13.49 -1.02
CA ALA A 301 -37.78 -12.13 -0.74
C ALA A 301 -38.81 -11.45 0.18
N LEU A 302 -38.43 -10.41 0.90
CA LEU A 302 -39.36 -9.58 1.67
C LEU A 302 -39.75 -8.34 0.87
N ILE A 303 -41.06 -8.10 0.76
CA ILE A 303 -41.65 -6.90 0.15
C ILE A 303 -42.74 -6.40 1.09
N ARG A 304 -42.59 -5.16 1.58
CA ARG A 304 -43.50 -4.56 2.57
C ARG A 304 -43.75 -5.44 3.79
N GLY A 305 -42.69 -6.10 4.28
CA GLY A 305 -42.74 -6.98 5.46
C GLY A 305 -43.45 -8.31 5.23
N ARG A 306 -43.66 -8.73 3.97
CA ARG A 306 -44.26 -10.02 3.62
C ARG A 306 -43.33 -10.82 2.71
N ARG A 307 -43.28 -12.14 2.92
CA ARG A 307 -42.52 -13.08 2.07
C ARG A 307 -43.18 -13.22 0.71
N ALA A 308 -42.40 -13.07 -0.35
CA ALA A 308 -42.78 -13.26 -1.75
C ALA A 308 -41.91 -14.37 -2.35
N PRO A 309 -42.47 -15.49 -2.81
CA PRO A 309 -41.69 -16.61 -3.32
C PRO A 309 -41.11 -16.30 -4.71
N VAL A 310 -39.88 -16.77 -4.95
CA VAL A 310 -39.27 -16.78 -6.28
C VAL A 310 -39.99 -17.81 -7.14
N ILE A 311 -40.47 -17.39 -8.30
CA ILE A 311 -41.16 -18.24 -9.27
C ILE A 311 -40.41 -18.23 -10.60
N GLY A 312 -40.25 -19.41 -11.20
CA GLY A 312 -39.41 -19.63 -12.37
C GLY A 312 -37.92 -19.73 -12.02
N ARG A 313 -37.10 -19.91 -13.06
CA ARG A 313 -35.64 -19.95 -12.90
C ARG A 313 -35.06 -18.57 -12.65
N VAL A 314 -34.17 -18.48 -11.67
CA VAL A 314 -33.28 -17.33 -11.48
C VAL A 314 -32.40 -17.20 -12.73
N SER A 315 -32.38 -16.01 -13.33
CA SER A 315 -31.54 -15.70 -14.50
C SER A 315 -30.23 -15.05 -14.08
N MET A 316 -29.34 -14.70 -15.03
CA MET A 316 -28.04 -14.10 -14.70
C MET A 316 -28.19 -12.79 -13.93
N ASP A 317 -29.09 -11.92 -14.36
CA ASP A 317 -29.20 -10.55 -13.82
C ASP A 317 -30.61 -10.20 -13.31
N MET A 318 -31.55 -11.15 -13.34
CA MET A 318 -32.94 -10.94 -12.96
C MET A 318 -33.60 -12.19 -12.37
N CYS A 319 -34.59 -11.99 -11.51
CA CYS A 319 -35.52 -13.03 -11.09
C CYS A 319 -36.93 -12.47 -10.87
N THR A 320 -37.90 -13.38 -10.76
CA THR A 320 -39.33 -13.07 -10.66
C THR A 320 -39.91 -13.57 -9.36
N LEU A 321 -40.79 -12.77 -8.76
CA LEU A 321 -41.42 -13.00 -7.46
C LEU A 321 -42.94 -13.01 -7.63
N ASP A 322 -43.63 -13.96 -7.00
CA ASP A 322 -45.09 -13.93 -6.88
C ASP A 322 -45.50 -12.90 -5.81
N VAL A 323 -46.25 -11.89 -6.24
CA VAL A 323 -46.73 -10.80 -5.37
C VAL A 323 -48.25 -10.71 -5.38
N THR A 324 -48.93 -11.79 -5.76
CA THR A 324 -50.41 -11.85 -5.84
C THR A 324 -51.07 -11.53 -4.50
N HIS A 325 -50.50 -12.00 -3.39
CA HIS A 325 -50.94 -11.76 -2.01
C HIS A 325 -50.45 -10.44 -1.39
N ILE A 326 -49.75 -9.60 -2.18
CA ILE A 326 -49.21 -8.30 -1.77
C ILE A 326 -49.78 -7.22 -2.72
N PRO A 327 -51.06 -6.84 -2.57
CA PRO A 327 -51.76 -6.00 -3.57
C PRO A 327 -51.16 -4.59 -3.69
N ASP A 328 -50.64 -4.02 -2.59
CA ASP A 328 -50.09 -2.65 -2.54
C ASP A 328 -48.65 -2.54 -3.06
N CYS A 329 -48.07 -3.65 -3.51
CA CYS A 329 -46.73 -3.70 -4.09
C CYS A 329 -46.65 -2.91 -5.41
N LYS A 330 -45.64 -2.05 -5.58
CA LYS A 330 -45.46 -1.16 -6.74
C LYS A 330 -44.02 -1.19 -7.24
N VAL A 331 -43.81 -0.83 -8.52
CA VAL A 331 -42.48 -0.59 -9.07
C VAL A 331 -41.77 0.46 -8.21
N GLY A 332 -40.50 0.21 -7.89
CA GLY A 332 -39.68 1.03 -7.00
C GLY A 332 -39.75 0.61 -5.51
N ASP A 333 -40.66 -0.27 -5.10
CA ASP A 333 -40.67 -0.80 -3.74
C ASP A 333 -39.37 -1.56 -3.43
N GLU A 334 -38.85 -1.38 -2.20
CA GLU A 334 -37.68 -2.08 -1.67
C GLU A 334 -37.99 -3.58 -1.49
N VAL A 335 -37.04 -4.40 -1.95
CA VAL A 335 -37.06 -5.85 -1.83
C VAL A 335 -35.83 -6.29 -1.05
N VAL A 336 -36.01 -7.04 0.03
CA VAL A 336 -34.91 -7.58 0.85
C VAL A 336 -34.75 -9.07 0.55
N LEU A 337 -33.57 -9.46 0.05
CA LEU A 337 -33.23 -10.84 -0.30
C LEU A 337 -32.50 -11.57 0.84
N LEU A 338 -31.74 -10.82 1.64
CA LEU A 338 -31.11 -11.26 2.89
C LEU A 338 -31.21 -10.07 3.85
N GLY A 339 -31.66 -10.29 5.08
CA GLY A 339 -31.85 -9.20 6.04
C GLY A 339 -33.28 -9.08 6.55
N ARG A 340 -33.56 -7.95 7.21
CA ARG A 340 -34.83 -7.69 7.89
C ARG A 340 -35.66 -6.66 7.14
N GLN A 341 -36.96 -6.86 7.10
CA GLN A 341 -37.92 -5.85 6.67
C GLN A 341 -39.16 -5.91 7.57
N GLN A 342 -39.40 -4.84 8.33
CA GLN A 342 -40.41 -4.83 9.41
C GLN A 342 -40.14 -6.00 10.39
N ASP A 343 -41.16 -6.80 10.71
CA ASP A 343 -41.06 -7.90 11.67
C ASP A 343 -40.52 -9.21 11.05
N GLU A 344 -40.37 -9.27 9.71
CA GLU A 344 -39.86 -10.43 8.99
C GLU A 344 -38.34 -10.35 8.78
N TYR A 345 -37.69 -11.52 8.78
CA TYR A 345 -36.25 -11.66 8.59
C TYR A 345 -35.91 -12.90 7.75
N ILE A 346 -35.13 -12.72 6.69
CA ILE A 346 -34.52 -13.82 5.92
C ILE A 346 -33.05 -13.88 6.30
N SER A 347 -32.66 -14.96 7.00
CA SER A 347 -31.29 -15.14 7.48
C SER A 347 -30.39 -15.81 6.44
N ALA A 348 -29.08 -15.58 6.54
CA ALA A 348 -28.09 -16.30 5.71
C ALA A 348 -28.18 -17.83 5.91
N ASN A 349 -28.42 -18.30 7.14
CA ASN A 349 -28.59 -19.74 7.44
C ASN A 349 -29.87 -20.32 6.80
N GLU A 350 -30.96 -19.54 6.71
CA GLU A 350 -32.18 -19.95 6.02
C GLU A 350 -31.94 -20.11 4.52
N ILE A 351 -31.26 -19.15 3.89
CA ILE A 351 -30.89 -19.22 2.48
C ILE A 351 -29.97 -20.42 2.24
N ALA A 352 -28.97 -20.61 3.09
CA ALA A 352 -28.03 -21.72 3.02
C ALA A 352 -28.75 -23.08 3.10
N ALA A 353 -29.71 -23.23 4.01
CA ALA A 353 -30.51 -24.45 4.13
C ALA A 353 -31.29 -24.77 2.83
N LYS A 354 -31.96 -23.76 2.25
CA LYS A 354 -32.67 -23.91 0.95
C LYS A 354 -31.71 -24.21 -0.21
N ALA A 355 -30.54 -23.59 -0.19
CA ALA A 355 -29.50 -23.78 -1.20
C ALA A 355 -28.64 -25.04 -1.00
N LYS A 356 -28.84 -25.78 0.11
CA LYS A 356 -28.04 -26.95 0.52
C LYS A 356 -26.55 -26.64 0.64
N THR A 357 -26.25 -25.53 1.31
CA THR A 357 -24.88 -25.07 1.60
C THR A 357 -24.80 -24.46 3.01
N ILE A 358 -23.76 -23.67 3.28
CA ILE A 358 -23.47 -22.95 4.51
C ILE A 358 -23.58 -21.43 4.31
N SER A 359 -23.88 -20.69 5.37
CA SER A 359 -24.00 -19.23 5.33
C SER A 359 -22.74 -18.51 4.87
N TYR A 360 -21.56 -19.07 5.14
CA TYR A 360 -20.28 -18.58 4.65
C TYR A 360 -20.28 -18.41 3.12
N GLU A 361 -20.73 -19.42 2.37
CA GLU A 361 -20.80 -19.37 0.92
C GLU A 361 -21.83 -18.33 0.45
N VAL A 362 -23.00 -18.27 1.09
CA VAL A 362 -24.05 -17.30 0.75
C VAL A 362 -23.54 -15.87 0.82
N LEU A 363 -22.78 -15.53 1.87
CA LEU A 363 -22.25 -14.17 2.06
C LEU A 363 -21.12 -13.86 1.07
N CYS A 364 -20.20 -14.81 0.87
CA CYS A 364 -19.06 -14.64 -0.04
C CYS A 364 -19.49 -14.62 -1.53
N ALA A 365 -20.60 -15.26 -1.87
CA ALA A 365 -21.14 -15.29 -3.21
C ALA A 365 -21.65 -13.93 -3.70
N LEU A 366 -21.99 -13.01 -2.79
CA LEU A 366 -22.36 -11.64 -3.14
C LEU A 366 -21.12 -10.96 -3.74
N GLY A 367 -20.95 -11.06 -5.05
CA GLY A 367 -19.78 -10.54 -5.75
C GLY A 367 -19.73 -9.00 -5.72
N LYS A 368 -18.81 -8.41 -6.49
CA LYS A 368 -18.53 -6.96 -6.44
C LYS A 368 -19.55 -6.07 -7.17
N ARG A 369 -20.59 -6.66 -7.80
CA ARG A 369 -21.61 -5.90 -8.57
C ARG A 369 -22.52 -5.08 -7.67
N ALA A 370 -22.93 -5.65 -6.54
CA ALA A 370 -23.70 -4.94 -5.54
C ALA A 370 -22.74 -4.07 -4.70
N PRO A 371 -22.84 -2.72 -4.75
CA PRO A 371 -22.03 -1.86 -3.89
C PRO A 371 -22.37 -2.11 -2.42
N ARG A 372 -21.35 -1.99 -1.57
CA ARG A 372 -21.50 -2.03 -0.12
C ARG A 372 -21.76 -0.62 0.37
N ILE A 373 -22.74 -0.52 1.25
CA ILE A 373 -23.17 0.70 1.91
C ILE A 373 -22.99 0.47 3.40
N PHE A 374 -22.00 1.12 3.98
CA PHE A 374 -21.72 1.00 5.41
C PHE A 374 -22.62 1.94 6.19
N LEU A 375 -23.31 1.40 7.19
CA LEU A 375 -24.23 2.14 8.06
C LEU A 375 -23.58 2.31 9.45
N GLN A 376 -23.61 3.53 9.98
CA GLN A 376 -23.21 3.83 11.35
C GLN A 376 -24.22 4.82 11.96
N LYS A 377 -25.24 4.30 12.66
CA LYS A 377 -26.43 5.00 13.17
C LYS A 377 -26.11 6.04 14.26
N GLY A 378 -24.89 6.05 14.81
CA GLY A 378 -24.38 7.06 15.74
C GLY A 378 -23.77 8.31 15.09
N LYS A 379 -23.60 8.34 13.77
CA LYS A 379 -23.16 9.52 13.01
C LYS A 379 -24.26 9.90 12.02
N THR A 380 -24.92 11.03 12.25
CA THR A 380 -25.85 11.61 11.28
C THR A 380 -25.13 11.71 9.93
N ASP A 381 -25.71 11.12 8.88
CA ASP A 381 -25.24 11.10 7.49
C ASP A 381 -24.09 10.14 7.10
N ALA A 382 -23.69 9.20 7.96
CA ALA A 382 -22.71 8.16 7.57
C ALA A 382 -23.37 7.01 6.76
N VAL A 383 -23.86 7.33 5.57
CA VAL A 383 -24.04 6.38 4.48
C VAL A 383 -22.89 6.65 3.53
N GLU A 384 -21.74 6.00 3.75
CA GLU A 384 -20.63 6.10 2.79
C GLU A 384 -20.84 5.01 1.72
N PRO A 385 -21.29 5.36 0.49
CA PRO A 385 -21.24 4.42 -0.62
C PRO A 385 -19.77 4.23 -0.99
N ARG A 386 -19.14 3.21 -0.42
CA ARG A 386 -17.82 2.76 -0.84
C ARG A 386 -17.98 1.59 -1.80
N LEU A 387 -17.89 1.92 -3.08
CA LEU A 387 -17.26 1.09 -4.11
C LEU A 387 -17.16 1.91 -5.41
N ARG A 388 -16.04 2.61 -5.60
CA ARG A 388 -15.51 2.80 -6.95
C ARG A 388 -14.58 1.62 -7.22
N ARG A 389 -14.91 0.85 -8.26
CA ARG A 389 -14.14 -0.26 -8.86
C ARG A 389 -12.63 0.08 -8.86
N ILE A 390 -11.66 -0.84 -8.78
CA ILE A 390 -11.52 -2.15 -9.44
C ILE A 390 -10.57 -3.00 -8.56
N PHE A 391 -10.87 -4.29 -8.30
CA PHE A 391 -9.79 -5.25 -8.02
C PHE A 391 -9.12 -5.46 -9.35
N VAL A 392 -8.02 -4.75 -9.44
CA VAL A 392 -7.06 -4.83 -10.48
C VAL A 392 -6.10 -5.94 -10.03
N PRO A 393 -5.99 -7.06 -10.77
CA PRO A 393 -4.91 -8.02 -10.56
C PRO A 393 -3.59 -7.25 -10.49
N GLY A 394 -2.60 -7.73 -9.72
CA GLY A 394 -1.36 -7.02 -9.39
C GLY A 394 -0.66 -6.27 -10.57
N GLU A 395 -0.92 -6.66 -11.81
CA GLU A 395 -0.47 -5.96 -13.02
C GLU A 395 -1.01 -4.53 -13.20
N GLU A 396 -2.25 -4.20 -12.81
CA GLU A 396 -2.78 -2.87 -13.10
C GLU A 396 -2.76 -1.88 -11.90
N LYS A 397 -2.33 -2.33 -10.71
CA LYS A 397 -2.17 -1.52 -9.48
C LYS A 397 -0.70 -1.25 -9.16
N SER A 398 0.19 -1.92 -9.89
CA SER A 398 1.61 -1.66 -9.85
C SER A 398 1.87 -0.20 -10.16
N ILE A 399 2.77 0.43 -9.40
CA ILE A 399 3.45 1.66 -9.77
C ILE A 399 3.82 1.59 -11.27
N ALA A 400 4.24 0.42 -11.77
CA ALA A 400 4.50 0.16 -13.19
C ALA A 400 3.35 0.49 -14.18
N ARG A 401 2.07 0.43 -13.81
CA ARG A 401 0.99 0.90 -14.71
C ARG A 401 0.85 2.40 -14.70
N ILE A 402 0.97 3.04 -13.54
CA ILE A 402 1.00 4.51 -13.47
C ILE A 402 2.22 5.00 -14.24
N ASP A 403 3.37 4.37 -14.04
CA ASP A 403 4.60 4.59 -14.77
C ASP A 403 4.38 4.39 -16.26
N ASN A 404 3.76 3.29 -16.69
CA ASN A 404 3.45 3.04 -18.10
C ASN A 404 2.44 4.05 -18.65
N ILE A 405 1.47 4.52 -17.88
CA ILE A 405 0.51 5.55 -18.31
C ILE A 405 1.21 6.90 -18.46
N ILE A 406 2.03 7.29 -17.48
CA ILE A 406 2.79 8.55 -17.48
C ILE A 406 3.82 8.50 -18.61
N ARG A 407 4.58 7.41 -18.73
CA ARG A 407 5.51 7.14 -19.83
C ARG A 407 4.81 7.19 -21.17
N HIS A 408 3.71 6.47 -21.35
CA HIS A 408 2.96 6.48 -22.61
C HIS A 408 2.37 7.86 -22.93
N TYR A 409 1.93 8.61 -21.90
CA TYR A 409 1.51 10.00 -22.07
C TYR A 409 2.67 10.89 -22.52
N LEU A 410 3.85 10.72 -21.93
CA LEU A 410 5.08 11.43 -22.32
C LEU A 410 5.46 11.08 -23.76
N GLN A 411 5.54 9.79 -24.13
CA GLN A 411 5.77 9.31 -25.50
C GLN A 411 4.78 9.89 -26.50
N THR A 412 3.49 9.94 -26.13
CA THR A 412 2.42 10.48 -26.97
C THR A 412 2.57 12.00 -27.15
N ARG A 413 2.93 12.72 -26.07
CA ARG A 413 3.13 14.17 -26.10
C ARG A 413 4.38 14.57 -26.87
N THR A 414 5.48 13.83 -26.71
CA THR A 414 6.73 14.03 -27.44
C THR A 414 6.62 13.56 -28.89
N ARG A 415 5.65 12.71 -29.22
CA ARG A 415 5.52 11.99 -30.50
C ARG A 415 6.79 11.20 -30.85
N ASN A 416 7.51 10.76 -29.82
CA ASN A 416 8.77 10.01 -29.96
C ASN A 416 8.93 9.14 -28.71
N GLU A 417 9.03 7.83 -28.92
CA GLU A 417 9.07 6.84 -27.85
C GLU A 417 10.33 6.96 -26.99
N GLU A 418 11.51 7.01 -27.62
CA GLU A 418 12.79 7.18 -26.94
C GLU A 418 12.84 8.46 -26.09
N LEU A 419 12.31 9.57 -26.63
CA LEU A 419 12.26 10.84 -25.90
C LEU A 419 11.25 10.82 -24.75
N GLY A 420 10.12 10.12 -24.92
CA GLY A 420 9.13 9.93 -23.85
C GLY A 420 9.69 9.11 -22.68
N ASP A 421 10.44 8.05 -23.00
CA ASP A 421 11.10 7.19 -22.04
C ASP A 421 12.25 7.91 -21.33
N ALA A 422 13.05 8.67 -22.06
CA ALA A 422 14.11 9.49 -21.49
C ALA A 422 13.55 10.51 -20.49
N ILE A 423 12.46 11.21 -20.82
CA ILE A 423 11.82 12.15 -19.88
C ILE A 423 11.28 11.42 -18.64
N TYR A 424 10.70 10.23 -18.83
CA TYR A 424 10.19 9.43 -17.74
C TYR A 424 11.31 9.04 -16.75
N TYR A 425 12.36 8.38 -17.23
CA TYR A 425 13.42 7.87 -16.36
C TYR A 425 14.34 8.98 -15.83
N GLU A 426 14.70 9.95 -16.67
CA GLU A 426 15.69 10.98 -16.29
C GLU A 426 15.06 12.10 -15.44
N MET A 427 13.78 12.43 -15.65
CA MET A 427 13.13 13.54 -14.95
C MET A 427 12.08 13.08 -13.96
N PHE A 428 11.16 12.19 -14.36
CA PHE A 428 10.02 11.83 -13.53
C PHE A 428 10.41 10.86 -12.40
N GLU A 429 11.07 9.74 -12.72
CA GLU A 429 11.60 8.79 -11.73
C GLU A 429 12.62 9.45 -10.80
N THR A 430 13.52 10.26 -11.36
CA THR A 430 14.50 10.98 -10.55
C THR A 430 13.83 11.93 -9.54
N LEU A 431 12.74 12.60 -9.91
CA LEU A 431 12.04 13.54 -9.02
C LEU A 431 11.04 12.87 -8.06
N PHE A 432 10.38 11.81 -8.49
CA PHE A 432 9.19 11.27 -7.83
C PHE A 432 9.23 9.75 -7.60
N GLY A 433 10.23 9.04 -8.11
CA GLY A 433 10.31 7.57 -8.09
C GLY A 433 10.74 6.94 -6.76
N LYS A 434 11.12 7.75 -5.76
CA LYS A 434 11.45 7.27 -4.42
C LYS A 434 10.43 7.79 -3.41
N GLU A 435 9.79 6.88 -2.67
CA GLU A 435 8.72 7.18 -1.70
C GLU A 435 9.16 8.19 -0.62
N ASP A 436 10.43 8.17 -0.23
CA ASP A 436 10.99 9.03 0.83
C ASP A 436 11.71 10.29 0.31
N ARG A 437 11.85 10.46 -1.01
CA ARG A 437 12.57 11.62 -1.58
C ARG A 437 11.66 12.86 -1.59
N GLN A 438 11.89 13.77 -0.65
CA GLN A 438 11.17 15.04 -0.61
C GLN A 438 11.61 15.99 -1.73
N LEU A 439 10.62 16.64 -2.37
CA LEU A 439 10.85 17.59 -3.46
C LEU A 439 11.42 18.91 -2.90
N GLU A 440 12.72 19.16 -3.10
CA GLU A 440 13.31 20.47 -2.81
C GLU A 440 13.10 21.44 -3.97
N LEU A 441 12.64 22.66 -3.66
CA LEU A 441 12.50 23.75 -4.62
C LEU A 441 13.55 24.83 -4.34
N ARG A 442 14.20 25.33 -5.40
CA ARG A 442 15.17 26.41 -5.32
C ARG A 442 14.70 27.64 -6.08
N SER A 443 15.08 28.82 -5.63
CA SER A 443 14.86 30.07 -6.37
C SER A 443 16.05 31.00 -6.29
N SER A 444 16.10 32.01 -7.16
CA SER A 444 17.21 32.98 -7.20
C SER A 444 18.57 32.30 -7.34
N PHE A 445 18.65 31.24 -8.16
CA PHE A 445 19.86 30.45 -8.28
C PHE A 445 20.90 31.20 -9.12
N ARG A 446 22.10 31.35 -8.55
CA ARG A 446 23.25 31.90 -9.25
C ARG A 446 24.46 31.00 -9.08
N TYR A 447 25.17 30.80 -10.18
CA TYR A 447 26.36 29.96 -10.24
C TYR A 447 27.46 30.70 -10.99
N ASP A 448 28.41 31.23 -10.22
CA ASP A 448 29.59 31.89 -10.74
C ASP A 448 30.78 30.93 -10.73
N ILE A 449 31.35 30.70 -11.90
CA ILE A 449 32.47 29.81 -12.15
C ILE A 449 33.63 30.68 -12.64
N THR A 450 34.76 30.63 -11.97
CA THR A 450 35.98 31.33 -12.37
C THR A 450 37.10 30.34 -12.58
N ILE A 451 37.62 30.28 -13.80
CA ILE A 451 38.78 29.47 -14.16
C ILE A 451 39.97 30.40 -14.42
N ALA A 452 41.13 30.05 -13.86
CA ALA A 452 42.36 30.83 -13.97
C ALA A 452 43.59 29.91 -14.05
N GLN A 453 44.71 30.44 -14.56
CA GLN A 453 45.99 29.76 -14.47
C GLN A 453 46.37 29.53 -12.99
N LEU A 454 46.97 28.38 -12.69
CA LEU A 454 47.56 28.15 -11.37
C LEU A 454 48.77 29.08 -11.19
N PRO A 455 48.97 29.67 -9.99
CA PRO A 455 50.15 30.46 -9.70
C PRO A 455 51.45 29.64 -9.92
N GLU A 456 52.40 30.16 -10.68
CA GLU A 456 53.72 29.54 -10.85
C GLU A 456 54.54 29.68 -9.56
N VAL A 457 54.51 28.66 -8.70
CA VAL A 457 55.44 28.50 -7.58
C VAL A 457 56.49 27.45 -7.97
N ALA A 458 57.77 27.75 -7.76
CA ALA A 458 58.91 27.00 -8.31
C ALA A 458 58.90 25.48 -8.03
N GLU A 459 58.26 25.01 -6.95
CA GLU A 459 58.15 23.59 -6.59
C GLU A 459 57.11 22.79 -7.40
N HIS A 460 56.25 23.44 -8.19
CA HIS A 460 55.08 22.79 -8.81
C HIS A 460 54.86 23.14 -10.30
N ARG A 461 55.93 23.46 -11.05
CA ARG A 461 55.84 23.81 -12.48
C ARG A 461 55.05 22.79 -13.33
N ARG A 462 55.34 21.49 -13.15
CA ARG A 462 54.61 20.40 -13.84
C ARG A 462 53.09 20.40 -13.59
N ARG A 463 52.64 20.91 -12.44
CA ARG A 463 51.22 21.01 -12.10
C ARG A 463 50.56 22.29 -12.58
N ALA A 464 51.29 23.41 -12.55
CA ALA A 464 50.82 24.64 -13.18
C ALA A 464 50.60 24.44 -14.69
N ASP A 465 51.41 23.58 -15.33
CA ASP A 465 51.22 23.18 -16.72
C ASP A 465 50.04 22.22 -16.94
N ALA A 466 49.67 21.41 -15.95
CA ALA A 466 48.65 20.37 -16.08
C ALA A 466 47.23 20.77 -15.62
N TYR A 467 47.10 21.79 -14.76
CA TYR A 467 45.83 22.13 -14.11
C TYR A 467 45.51 23.65 -14.16
N PHE A 468 44.22 23.97 -14.16
CA PHE A 468 43.69 25.30 -13.85
C PHE A 468 43.24 25.35 -12.38
N GLN A 469 43.26 26.55 -11.80
CA GLN A 469 42.54 26.85 -10.57
C GLN A 469 41.09 27.15 -10.92
N LEU A 470 40.17 26.56 -10.18
CA LEU A 470 38.74 26.69 -10.40
C LEU A 470 38.07 27.12 -9.10
N ARG A 471 37.42 28.28 -9.11
CA ARG A 471 36.60 28.77 -8.01
C ARG A 471 35.14 28.76 -8.44
N THR A 472 34.31 28.18 -7.58
CA THR A 472 32.86 28.09 -7.76
C THR A 472 32.19 28.83 -6.61
N HIS A 473 31.31 29.76 -6.94
CA HIS A 473 30.35 30.33 -6.00
C HIS A 473 28.94 29.94 -6.46
N VAL A 474 28.20 29.27 -5.59
CA VAL A 474 26.79 28.92 -5.83
C VAL A 474 25.93 29.54 -4.74
N GLU A 475 24.86 30.21 -5.15
CA GLU A 475 23.86 30.75 -4.24
C GLU A 475 22.44 30.44 -4.71
N TYR A 476 21.54 30.23 -3.76
CA TYR A 476 20.11 30.02 -4.02
C TYR A 476 19.32 30.17 -2.74
N LYS A 477 18.00 30.31 -2.87
CA LYS A 477 17.06 30.26 -1.76
C LYS A 477 16.35 28.92 -1.70
N LYS A 478 16.21 28.35 -0.51
CA LYS A 478 15.37 27.18 -0.24
C LYS A 478 14.84 27.20 1.19
N THR A 479 13.80 26.39 1.45
CA THR A 479 13.38 26.09 2.82
C THR A 479 14.30 25.03 3.40
N ILE A 480 14.96 25.32 4.52
CA ILE A 480 15.83 24.35 5.20
C ILE A 480 15.04 23.50 6.20
N ARG A 481 15.44 22.24 6.37
CA ARG A 481 14.85 21.28 7.32
C ARG A 481 15.84 20.73 8.33
N SER A 482 17.12 20.97 8.11
CA SER A 482 18.24 20.57 8.95
C SER A 482 19.04 21.80 9.37
N ASP A 483 19.70 21.72 10.51
CA ASP A 483 20.72 22.66 11.00
C ASP A 483 22.16 22.22 10.66
N ILE A 484 22.29 21.08 9.98
CA ILE A 484 23.54 20.48 9.52
C ILE A 484 23.44 20.15 8.02
N PHE A 485 24.49 20.47 7.29
CA PHE A 485 24.61 20.32 5.84
C PHE A 485 25.96 19.70 5.47
N MET A 486 25.97 18.90 4.41
CA MET A 486 27.16 18.26 3.88
C MET A 486 27.46 18.82 2.49
N ILE A 487 28.74 19.14 2.26
CA ILE A 487 29.29 19.42 0.93
C ILE A 487 30.23 18.28 0.56
N GLY A 488 29.82 17.47 -0.41
CA GLY A 488 30.54 16.25 -0.80
C GLY A 488 31.45 16.43 -2.01
N CYS A 489 32.58 15.73 -2.05
CA CYS A 489 33.43 15.60 -3.23
C CYS A 489 33.72 14.13 -3.52
N ALA A 490 33.31 13.67 -4.69
CA ALA A 490 33.51 12.31 -5.18
C ALA A 490 34.76 12.20 -6.07
N SER A 491 35.42 11.03 -6.07
CA SER A 491 36.45 10.67 -7.05
C SER A 491 35.89 10.03 -8.32
N ASP A 492 34.69 9.44 -8.23
CA ASP A 492 34.09 8.64 -9.30
C ASP A 492 32.56 8.73 -9.27
N SER A 493 31.93 8.12 -10.28
CA SER A 493 30.48 8.17 -10.45
C SER A 493 29.71 7.40 -9.38
N LEU A 494 30.28 6.36 -8.76
CA LEU A 494 29.61 5.59 -7.71
C LEU A 494 29.51 6.43 -6.43
N GLN A 495 30.60 7.08 -6.04
CA GLN A 495 30.61 8.03 -4.93
C GLN A 495 29.69 9.21 -5.20
N LEU A 496 29.69 9.75 -6.43
CA LEU A 496 28.80 10.85 -6.80
C LEU A 496 27.33 10.45 -6.65
N ALA A 497 26.96 9.23 -7.06
CA ALA A 497 25.61 8.70 -6.88
C ALA A 497 25.25 8.57 -5.39
N ALA A 498 26.14 8.02 -4.56
CA ALA A 498 25.91 7.89 -3.12
C ALA A 498 25.73 9.25 -2.42
N LEU A 499 26.47 10.29 -2.85
CA LEU A 499 26.29 11.66 -2.35
C LEU A 499 24.96 12.28 -2.78
N ILE A 500 24.41 11.92 -3.93
CA ILE A 500 23.10 12.43 -4.39
C ILE A 500 21.96 11.86 -3.55
N GLU A 501 22.15 10.69 -2.95
CA GLU A 501 21.13 9.99 -2.15
C GLU A 501 21.06 10.43 -0.68
N ASP A 502 22.09 11.10 -0.15
CA ASP A 502 22.10 11.58 1.24
C ASP A 502 21.30 12.89 1.38
N GLU A 503 20.33 12.90 2.29
CA GLU A 503 19.44 14.04 2.57
C GLU A 503 20.17 15.29 3.10
N HIS A 504 21.35 15.12 3.71
CA HIS A 504 22.17 16.22 4.21
C HIS A 504 23.06 16.82 3.12
N CYS A 505 23.21 16.16 1.97
CA CYS A 505 24.08 16.61 0.89
C CYS A 505 23.49 17.85 0.18
N GLU A 506 23.98 19.03 0.55
CA GLU A 506 23.51 20.29 0.00
C GLU A 506 24.11 20.58 -1.38
N TYR A 507 25.39 20.25 -1.53
CA TYR A 507 26.15 20.45 -2.76
C TYR A 507 27.20 19.35 -2.90
N ARG A 508 27.48 18.96 -4.15
CA ARG A 508 28.51 17.97 -4.43
C ARG A 508 29.33 18.27 -5.67
N TRP A 509 30.54 17.74 -5.69
CA TRP A 509 31.52 17.90 -6.76
C TRP A 509 32.09 16.53 -7.16
N ILE A 510 32.51 16.38 -8.43
CA ILE A 510 33.33 15.24 -8.87
C ILE A 510 34.70 15.73 -9.30
N LEU A 511 35.75 15.23 -8.65
CA LEU A 511 37.12 15.67 -8.89
C LEU A 511 37.75 14.84 -10.01
N GLY A 512 37.87 15.43 -11.21
CA GLY A 512 38.47 14.76 -12.37
C GLY A 512 39.97 15.04 -12.51
N GLY A 513 40.80 14.01 -12.37
CA GLY A 513 42.24 14.03 -12.67
C GLY A 513 42.99 12.89 -11.98
N ASP A 514 43.85 12.17 -12.74
CA ASP A 514 44.46 10.91 -12.29
C ASP A 514 45.45 11.07 -11.10
N ASP A 515 46.01 12.26 -10.88
CA ASP A 515 46.93 12.57 -9.76
C ASP A 515 46.36 13.56 -8.72
N LEU A 516 45.07 13.89 -8.82
CA LEU A 516 44.40 14.75 -7.84
C LEU A 516 44.08 13.95 -6.57
N VAL A 517 44.26 14.60 -5.42
CA VAL A 517 43.96 14.04 -4.09
C VAL A 517 42.91 14.96 -3.47
N ILE A 518 41.72 14.42 -3.18
CA ILE A 518 40.55 15.22 -2.82
C ILE A 518 40.83 16.12 -1.61
N GLU A 519 41.46 15.58 -0.58
CA GLU A 519 41.77 16.28 0.69
C GLU A 519 42.72 17.47 0.50
N ARG A 520 43.49 17.49 -0.61
CA ARG A 520 44.43 18.56 -0.94
C ARG A 520 43.87 19.52 -1.99
N ASP A 521 43.12 19.01 -2.96
CA ASP A 521 42.78 19.70 -4.20
C ASP A 521 41.29 20.12 -4.27
N PHE A 522 40.52 19.87 -3.21
CA PHE A 522 39.17 20.36 -3.02
C PHE A 522 39.06 21.03 -1.65
N THR A 523 38.55 22.26 -1.63
CA THR A 523 38.37 23.03 -0.39
C THR A 523 37.05 23.77 -0.44
N VAL A 524 36.25 23.62 0.60
CA VAL A 524 35.10 24.51 0.86
C VAL A 524 35.65 25.74 1.58
N GLU A 525 35.72 26.87 0.88
CA GLU A 525 36.26 28.12 1.45
C GLU A 525 35.24 28.76 2.40
N LYS A 526 33.95 28.75 2.03
CA LYS A 526 32.86 29.32 2.84
C LYS A 526 31.54 28.60 2.63
N MET A 527 30.73 28.54 3.68
CA MET A 527 29.29 28.30 3.62
C MET A 527 28.57 29.39 4.42
N ARG A 528 27.56 30.03 3.82
CA ARG A 528 26.74 31.05 4.48
C ARG A 528 25.27 30.74 4.39
N ILE A 529 24.55 31.10 5.44
CA ILE A 529 23.08 31.11 5.45
C ILE A 529 22.60 32.49 5.89
N ASP A 530 21.84 33.17 5.02
CA ASP A 530 21.41 34.56 5.14
C ASP A 530 22.56 35.52 5.49
N GLY A 531 23.69 35.36 4.79
CA GLY A 531 24.87 36.20 4.94
C GLY A 531 25.72 35.93 6.19
N ARG A 532 25.37 34.94 7.02
CA ARG A 532 26.17 34.52 8.19
C ARG A 532 27.02 33.31 7.85
N ASP A 533 28.31 33.36 8.20
CA ASP A 533 29.22 32.22 8.05
C ASP A 533 28.78 31.05 8.96
N ILE A 534 28.66 29.87 8.38
CA ILE A 534 28.34 28.62 9.07
C ILE A 534 29.65 27.83 9.25
N PRO A 535 30.02 27.46 10.49
CA PRO A 535 31.28 26.79 10.75
C PRO A 535 31.27 25.36 10.17
N ILE A 536 32.45 24.94 9.71
CA ILE A 536 32.73 23.54 9.39
C ILE A 536 32.87 22.80 10.73
N ILE A 537 32.01 21.81 10.96
CA ILE A 537 31.99 20.95 12.15
C ILE A 537 33.03 19.84 11.99
N GLU A 538 33.06 19.21 10.82
CA GLU A 538 33.91 18.06 10.53
C GLU A 538 34.23 18.01 9.04
N ALA A 539 35.42 17.55 8.68
CA ALA A 539 35.74 17.16 7.32
C ALA A 539 36.41 15.79 7.33
N LYS A 540 35.84 14.82 6.61
CA LYS A 540 36.29 13.42 6.67
C LYS A 540 36.18 12.72 5.32
N LYS A 541 36.99 11.69 5.14
CA LYS A 541 36.86 10.74 4.03
C LYS A 541 35.98 9.57 4.46
N THR A 542 34.99 9.24 3.66
CA THR A 542 34.09 8.09 3.84
C THR A 542 34.09 7.23 2.58
N GLU A 543 33.35 6.13 2.60
CA GLU A 543 33.14 5.29 1.41
C GLU A 543 32.41 6.04 0.28
N ARG A 544 31.72 7.15 0.59
CA ARG A 544 30.97 7.98 -0.35
C ARG A 544 31.80 9.13 -0.93
N GLY A 545 33.05 9.30 -0.50
CA GLY A 545 33.95 10.36 -0.92
C GLY A 545 34.42 11.23 0.24
N TYR A 546 34.79 12.48 -0.05
CA TYR A 546 35.19 13.46 0.97
C TYR A 546 34.00 14.33 1.35
N GLU A 547 33.68 14.38 2.64
CA GLU A 547 32.51 15.05 3.18
C GLU A 547 32.95 16.22 4.06
N VAL A 548 32.45 17.42 3.76
CA VAL A 548 32.64 18.62 4.59
C VAL A 548 31.30 18.98 5.23
N TRP A 549 31.19 18.74 6.53
CA TRP A 549 29.99 18.95 7.31
C TRP A 549 30.00 20.35 7.94
N CYS A 550 28.98 21.14 7.66
CA CYS A 550 28.78 22.49 8.16
C CYS A 550 27.49 22.55 8.97
N GLY A 551 27.48 23.27 10.10
CA GLY A 551 26.24 23.42 10.87
C GLY A 551 26.39 24.34 12.06
N SER A 552 25.26 24.73 12.65
CA SER A 552 25.24 25.61 13.82
C SER A 552 23.91 25.51 14.54
N ASP A 553 23.93 25.43 15.87
CA ASP A 553 22.71 25.47 16.70
C ASP A 553 21.84 26.71 16.43
N ALA A 554 22.43 27.82 15.98
CA ALA A 554 21.68 29.02 15.62
C ALA A 554 20.68 28.79 14.47
N LEU A 555 20.90 27.77 13.63
CA LEU A 555 20.05 27.42 12.50
C LEU A 555 18.79 26.66 12.91
N LYS A 556 18.73 26.07 14.12
CA LYS A 556 17.51 25.42 14.63
C LYS A 556 16.30 26.35 14.62
N SER A 557 16.53 27.65 14.88
CA SER A 557 15.49 28.69 14.83
C SER A 557 14.97 29.01 13.42
N LYS A 558 15.66 28.55 12.37
CA LYS A 558 15.34 28.78 10.95
C LYS A 558 14.85 27.52 10.23
N ILE A 559 14.73 26.39 10.94
CA ILE A 559 14.12 25.18 10.38
C ILE A 559 12.70 25.50 9.91
N ASN A 560 12.34 25.01 8.73
CA ASN A 560 11.06 25.25 8.04
C ASN A 560 10.87 26.70 7.55
N THR A 561 11.95 27.49 7.45
CA THR A 561 11.91 28.84 6.85
C THR A 561 12.76 28.90 5.59
N GLU A 562 12.40 29.80 4.66
CA GLU A 562 13.21 30.08 3.47
C GLU A 562 14.45 30.88 3.87
N VAL A 563 15.62 30.40 3.46
CA VAL A 563 16.91 31.03 3.69
C VAL A 563 17.70 31.12 2.39
N LYS A 564 18.63 32.07 2.32
CA LYS A 564 19.63 32.17 1.25
C LYS A 564 20.87 31.37 1.63
N ILE A 565 21.21 30.35 0.84
CA ILE A 565 22.43 29.54 0.98
C ILE A 565 23.47 30.07 0.00
N GLU A 566 24.72 30.20 0.45
CA GLU A 566 25.87 30.54 -0.39
C GLU A 566 27.02 29.58 -0.08
N ILE A 567 27.64 29.00 -1.11
CA ILE A 567 28.75 28.06 -0.97
C ILE A 567 29.88 28.49 -1.90
N GLU A 568 31.08 28.63 -1.35
CA GLU A 568 32.32 28.92 -2.09
C GLU A 568 33.24 27.70 -2.04
N ILE A 569 33.62 27.20 -3.22
CA ILE A 569 34.50 26.04 -3.39
C ILE A 569 35.69 26.43 -4.23
N LEU A 570 36.86 25.98 -3.80
CA LEU A 570 38.11 26.06 -4.54
C LEU A 570 38.60 24.65 -4.90
N THR A 571 38.88 24.44 -6.19
CA THR A 571 39.39 23.16 -6.68
C THR A 571 40.30 23.32 -7.90
N LYS A 572 40.73 22.20 -8.48
CA LYS A 572 41.58 22.13 -9.66
C LYS A 572 40.86 21.43 -10.81
N LYS A 573 41.13 21.89 -12.03
CA LYS A 573 40.57 21.33 -13.26
C LYS A 573 41.70 20.96 -14.23
N ALA A 574 41.79 19.71 -14.66
CA ALA A 574 42.81 19.29 -15.61
C ALA A 574 42.68 20.07 -16.93
N LYS A 575 43.80 20.61 -17.44
CA LYS A 575 43.82 21.33 -18.74
C LYS A 575 43.54 20.39 -19.92
N SER A 576 43.83 19.09 -19.77
CA SER A 576 43.49 18.05 -20.74
C SER A 576 41.98 17.88 -20.92
N ASN A 577 41.19 18.17 -19.88
CA ASN A 577 39.73 18.10 -19.93
C ASN A 577 39.16 19.48 -20.30
N ARG A 578 38.79 19.61 -21.57
CA ARG A 578 38.37 20.85 -22.26
C ARG A 578 36.91 21.25 -22.06
N THR A 579 36.22 20.63 -21.10
CA THR A 579 34.82 20.91 -20.82
C THR A 579 34.56 21.20 -19.35
N TYR A 580 33.52 21.98 -19.07
CA TYR A 580 32.97 22.20 -17.75
C TYR A 580 31.46 22.12 -17.83
N ALA A 581 30.83 21.24 -17.06
CA ALA A 581 29.39 21.09 -17.06
C ALA A 581 28.78 21.56 -15.73
N ALA A 582 27.70 22.33 -15.81
CA ALA A 582 26.89 22.75 -14.67
C ALA A 582 25.47 22.22 -14.86
N TYR A 583 25.05 21.30 -13.99
CA TYR A 583 23.72 20.68 -14.03
C TYR A 583 22.89 21.10 -12.81
N LEU A 584 21.60 21.27 -13.03
CA LEU A 584 20.60 21.44 -11.98
C LEU A 584 20.07 20.07 -11.56
N LEU A 585 20.02 19.81 -10.25
CA LEU A 585 19.38 18.61 -9.71
C LEU A 585 17.97 18.83 -9.18
N TYR A 586 17.66 20.07 -8.84
CA TYR A 586 16.40 20.42 -8.20
C TYR A 586 15.64 21.39 -9.08
N PRO A 587 14.30 21.32 -9.10
CA PRO A 587 13.48 22.33 -9.73
C PRO A 587 13.86 23.73 -9.23
N THR A 588 14.26 24.58 -10.16
CA THR A 588 14.86 25.88 -9.88
C THR A 588 14.07 26.96 -10.60
N ARG A 589 13.64 27.99 -9.86
CA ARG A 589 12.92 29.14 -10.41
C ARG A 589 13.87 30.32 -10.61
N GLY A 590 14.11 30.67 -11.87
CA GLY A 590 15.12 31.65 -12.28
C GLY A 590 16.56 31.16 -12.10
N LEU A 591 17.43 31.54 -13.04
CA LEU A 591 18.81 31.05 -13.11
C LEU A 591 19.75 32.13 -13.68
N GLU A 592 20.92 32.28 -13.06
CA GLU A 592 22.06 32.99 -13.63
C GLU A 592 23.33 32.13 -13.52
N ILE A 593 23.95 31.78 -14.65
CA ILE A 593 25.24 31.08 -14.68
C ILE A 593 26.27 31.98 -15.34
N ASN A 594 27.37 32.26 -14.65
CA ASN A 594 28.47 33.07 -15.14
C ASN A 594 29.73 32.24 -15.21
N PHE A 595 30.34 32.11 -16.38
CA PHE A 595 31.63 31.45 -16.58
C PHE A 595 32.68 32.49 -16.95
N ASN A 596 33.58 32.81 -16.02
CA ASN A 596 34.69 33.75 -16.19
C ASN A 596 36.00 33.00 -16.45
N TYR A 597 36.66 33.34 -17.55
CA TYR A 597 37.89 32.71 -18.02
C TYR A 597 38.96 33.74 -18.47
N GLU A 598 38.82 35.00 -18.08
CA GLU A 598 39.73 36.10 -18.47
C GLU A 598 41.21 35.78 -18.16
N ASN A 599 41.46 35.09 -17.04
CA ASN A 599 42.80 34.75 -16.55
C ASN A 599 43.22 33.31 -16.85
N ALA A 600 42.50 32.58 -17.71
CA ALA A 600 42.80 31.19 -18.03
C ALA A 600 43.48 30.99 -19.40
N ASN A 601 43.61 32.03 -20.21
CA ASN A 601 44.15 31.95 -21.59
C ASN A 601 43.39 30.95 -22.50
N LEU A 602 42.09 30.73 -22.24
CA LEU A 602 41.27 29.83 -23.06
C LEU A 602 40.91 30.45 -24.41
N LYS A 603 40.88 29.63 -25.46
CA LYS A 603 40.49 30.02 -26.82
C LYS A 603 39.15 29.37 -27.17
N ASN A 604 38.43 29.98 -28.12
CA ASN A 604 37.20 29.43 -28.70
C ASN A 604 36.14 28.97 -27.67
N VAL A 605 36.03 29.64 -26.53
CA VAL A 605 35.07 29.26 -25.48
C VAL A 605 33.63 29.40 -25.99
N ARG A 606 32.86 28.32 -25.86
CA ARG A 606 31.44 28.23 -26.23
C ARG A 606 30.65 27.65 -25.07
N ALA A 607 29.35 27.92 -25.06
CA ALA A 607 28.41 27.39 -24.09
C ALA A 607 27.27 26.70 -24.82
N GLU A 608 27.07 25.42 -24.54
CA GLU A 608 25.95 24.63 -25.03
C GLU A 608 24.97 24.44 -23.88
N SER A 609 23.85 25.17 -23.93
CA SER A 609 22.83 25.15 -22.89
C SER A 609 21.63 24.29 -23.28
N PHE A 610 21.12 23.52 -22.32
CA PHE A 610 19.93 22.68 -22.46
C PHE A 610 19.07 22.87 -21.21
N PHE A 611 18.00 23.66 -21.34
CA PHE A 611 17.10 23.93 -20.22
C PHE A 611 15.71 23.38 -20.52
N ALA A 612 15.18 22.59 -19.60
CA ALA A 612 13.82 22.04 -19.64
C ALA A 612 12.90 22.86 -18.73
N GLY A 613 11.74 23.24 -19.24
CA GLY A 613 10.81 24.16 -18.59
C GLY A 613 9.62 24.47 -19.49
N ARG A 614 8.66 25.26 -19.02
CA ARG A 614 7.52 25.67 -19.86
C ARG A 614 7.97 26.59 -20.99
N HIS A 615 8.77 27.61 -20.68
CA HIS A 615 9.38 28.51 -21.65
C HIS A 615 10.84 28.88 -21.27
N PRO A 616 11.77 27.92 -21.21
CA PRO A 616 13.12 28.13 -20.69
C PRO A 616 14.03 28.77 -21.75
N GLN A 617 13.73 30.00 -22.17
CA GLN A 617 14.59 30.73 -23.09
C GLN A 617 15.74 31.38 -22.32
N ALA A 618 16.95 30.85 -22.51
CA ALA A 618 18.15 31.42 -21.93
C ALA A 618 18.67 32.58 -22.77
N VAL A 619 18.92 33.71 -22.12
CA VAL A 619 19.65 34.84 -22.70
C VAL A 619 21.13 34.62 -22.45
N VAL A 620 21.91 34.51 -23.52
CA VAL A 620 23.36 34.30 -23.46
C VAL A 620 24.10 35.57 -23.86
N HIS A 621 24.93 36.08 -22.95
CA HIS A 621 25.82 37.21 -23.21
C HIS A 621 27.28 36.76 -23.12
N ALA A 622 27.96 36.73 -24.26
CA ALA A 622 29.38 36.37 -24.34
C ALA A 622 30.25 37.63 -24.51
N SER A 623 31.25 37.77 -23.63
CA SER A 623 32.34 38.74 -23.75
C SER A 623 33.60 37.97 -24.12
N ARG A 624 34.00 38.07 -25.40
CA ARG A 624 35.11 37.28 -25.96
C ARG A 624 36.40 37.49 -25.14
N GLY A 625 37.00 36.38 -24.71
CA GLY A 625 38.22 36.40 -23.91
C GLY A 625 38.02 36.74 -22.44
N LYS A 626 36.76 36.91 -21.99
CA LYS A 626 36.44 37.30 -20.60
C LYS A 626 35.45 36.36 -19.93
N SER A 627 34.23 36.29 -20.44
CA SER A 627 33.16 35.55 -19.76
C SER A 627 31.98 35.19 -20.65
N ILE A 628 31.23 34.15 -20.29
CA ILE A 628 29.90 33.86 -20.81
C ILE A 628 28.89 33.94 -19.65
N LYS A 629 27.82 34.71 -19.84
CA LYS A 629 26.72 34.82 -18.88
C LYS A 629 25.46 34.24 -19.48
N ILE A 630 24.73 33.45 -18.70
CA ILE A 630 23.50 32.77 -19.11
C ILE A 630 22.43 33.12 -18.09
N LYS A 631 21.31 33.67 -18.55
CA LYS A 631 20.22 34.10 -17.67
C LYS A 631 18.88 33.56 -18.12
N ILE A 632 18.08 33.08 -17.18
CA ILE A 632 16.68 32.72 -17.35
C ILE A 632 15.84 33.56 -16.38
N SER A 633 14.65 33.97 -16.83
CA SER A 633 13.70 34.80 -16.08
C SER A 633 13.40 34.23 -14.69
N SER A 634 13.23 35.11 -13.69
CA SER A 634 12.82 34.74 -12.33
C SER A 634 11.43 34.12 -12.24
N GLU A 635 10.63 34.23 -13.29
CA GLU A 635 9.27 33.66 -13.36
C GLU A 635 9.26 32.24 -13.96
N GLU A 636 10.35 31.83 -14.61
CA GLU A 636 10.41 30.54 -15.29
C GLU A 636 10.95 29.43 -14.38
N TRP A 637 10.28 28.28 -14.44
CA TRP A 637 10.73 27.05 -13.78
C TRP A 637 11.63 26.25 -14.71
N ILE A 638 12.75 25.82 -14.16
CA ILE A 638 13.74 24.99 -14.83
C ILE A 638 13.78 23.66 -14.07
N PHE A 639 13.57 22.57 -14.80
CA PHE A 639 13.54 21.23 -14.22
C PHE A 639 14.96 20.65 -14.07
N PRO A 640 15.14 19.61 -13.23
CA PRO A 640 16.40 18.88 -13.11
C PRO A 640 16.91 18.35 -14.45
N THR A 641 18.17 17.92 -14.45
CA THR A 641 18.95 17.47 -15.64
C THR A 641 19.15 18.54 -16.71
N SER A 642 18.58 19.74 -16.53
CA SER A 642 18.93 20.95 -17.25
C SER A 642 20.31 21.48 -16.87
N GLY A 643 20.97 22.20 -17.78
CA GLY A 643 22.28 22.75 -17.51
C GLY A 643 22.95 23.45 -18.69
N VAL A 644 24.25 23.64 -18.54
CA VAL A 644 25.15 24.15 -19.58
C VAL A 644 26.46 23.41 -19.55
N ILE A 645 27.00 23.13 -20.74
CA ILE A 645 28.38 22.66 -20.92
C ILE A 645 29.17 23.78 -21.58
N PHE A 646 30.20 24.26 -20.90
CA PHE A 646 31.22 25.13 -21.46
C PHE A 646 32.32 24.29 -22.11
N ILE A 647 32.71 24.64 -23.33
CA ILE A 647 33.70 23.92 -24.13
C ILE A 647 34.72 24.94 -24.64
N TRP A 648 36.00 24.60 -24.63
CA TRP A 648 37.06 25.49 -25.08
C TRP A 648 38.26 24.77 -25.68
N ASP A 649 39.16 25.55 -26.27
CA ASP A 649 40.51 25.13 -26.64
C ASP A 649 41.54 25.76 -25.69
N VAL A 650 42.68 25.10 -25.52
CA VAL A 650 43.82 25.58 -24.71
C VAL A 650 44.97 25.96 -25.64
#